data_AF-A0A6M0CN64-F1
#
_entry.id   AF-A0A6M0CN64-F1
#
_cell.length_a   1.000
_cell.length_b   1.000
_cell.length_c   1.000
_cell.angle_alpha   90.00
_cell.angle_beta   90.00
_cell.angle_gamma   90.00
#
_symmetry.space_group_name_H-M   'P 1'
#
loop_
_entity.id
_entity.type
_entity.pdbx_description
1 polymer ?
#
loop_
_entity_poly.entity_id
_entity_poly.type
_entity_poly.pdbx_seq_one_letter_code
_entity_poly.pdbx_strand_id
1 'polypeptide(L)'
;MKTQKLLIWGCLMLFPFLSKAQEGETVTIQQQLVTQESKIWSSRVIKVCWENATASNKKERDWVKAAVKDTWEKQSNVKFVGWGNCSSSGEGIRIIIQDSKNSPHVKGLGTSLRNKKNGMSLNFSFNNWGKDCKTSREYCIKAIAVHEFGHALSFAHEQNRNDVPDKLCSDQKQGTSGDWKVTTYDAESVMNYCSTDWNNKGKLTKDDIVGVRYLYGPPKREISNFGSSFAVGDFNNDGLDDLAVGSSTSEGSKGRVFLYKGDRSGKLKYWHTIDQTFLGANENGDRFGYSLAAGDFNKDGFDDLAVGIPFERPGRNPKAGYVMIFKGTESKMVAWKGLGQKDYGKHEEGDKFGFALAAGDFNGDGRDDLAIGVPGEAPGNNPRSGDVATYKGTSRGLVFWKAFGGQKGLGKNENGDLFGHALAAGDFNGDGKDDLAVSSLGEAPGSSPKSGDVLIYKGSGAGLNPWKGLDGQKGLGKNEAGDLVGYSLSTGDYNGDGKEDLAVGAPGEAPGRSPKSGDVLIYKGTNSGPIPWRGFGGQKGLDSNQLNDRAGHALASGDFNGDGKDDIAVGVPGKTIANAKASGNVLLYKGGSSVNAWKNMKGQVGIGKDEAGDRFGDTLISGDFNGDGKMDLAVGIPKEKPGSSRYRTGVIFIYLGSSSSKVLTPKQGINP
;
A
#
# COMPACT_ATOMS: atom_id res chain seq x y z
N MET A 1 40.47 53.18 36.01
CA MET A 1 41.82 52.65 35.71
C MET A 1 41.75 52.00 34.33
N LYS A 2 42.00 52.74 33.25
CA LYS A 2 43.24 52.78 32.44
C LYS A 2 43.80 51.41 31.97
N THR A 3 43.55 51.12 30.67
CA THR A 3 44.49 50.68 29.58
C THR A 3 45.20 49.31 29.70
N GLN A 4 45.41 48.44 28.67
CA GLN A 4 45.86 48.56 27.25
C GLN A 4 45.36 47.32 26.43
N LYS A 5 44.86 47.40 25.18
CA LYS A 5 45.50 47.30 23.84
C LYS A 5 46.56 46.19 23.61
N LEU A 6 46.32 45.28 22.65
CA LEU A 6 47.13 45.11 21.41
C LEU A 6 46.50 44.13 20.37
N LEU A 7 46.56 44.51 19.10
CA LEU A 7 46.46 43.65 17.90
C LEU A 7 47.79 42.93 17.63
N ILE A 8 47.81 41.83 16.86
CA ILE A 8 48.55 41.64 15.58
C ILE A 8 48.54 40.15 15.09
N TRP A 9 48.37 40.03 13.76
CA TRP A 9 48.66 39.02 12.72
C TRP A 9 48.99 37.53 13.01
N GLY A 10 48.59 36.67 12.06
CA GLY A 10 48.78 35.21 12.08
C GLY A 10 49.92 34.65 11.24
N CYS A 11 49.99 33.31 11.15
CA CYS A 11 50.57 32.52 10.05
C CYS A 11 50.23 31.02 10.16
N LEU A 12 50.18 30.36 9.00
CA LEU A 12 49.97 28.93 8.68
C LEU A 12 50.88 27.93 9.44
N MET A 13 50.37 26.72 9.74
CA MET A 13 50.64 25.46 8.98
C MET A 13 50.22 24.14 9.71
N LEU A 14 49.71 23.19 8.88
CA LEU A 14 49.73 21.71 8.95
C LEU A 14 48.53 20.89 9.54
N PHE A 15 47.89 20.13 8.63
CA PHE A 15 46.82 19.09 8.68
C PHE A 15 47.24 17.76 9.39
N PRO A 16 46.42 16.66 9.59
CA PRO A 16 45.23 16.22 8.81
C PRO A 16 44.08 15.38 9.49
N PHE A 17 43.03 15.05 8.69
CA PHE A 17 42.00 13.96 8.76
C PHE A 17 41.07 13.84 10.02
N LEU A 18 39.79 13.44 10.00
CA LEU A 18 38.98 12.59 9.11
C LEU A 18 37.47 12.87 9.38
N SER A 19 36.65 12.89 8.32
CA SER A 19 35.18 13.05 8.36
C SER A 19 34.45 11.75 8.72
N LYS A 20 33.20 11.84 9.21
CA LYS A 20 32.22 10.76 9.02
C LYS A 20 30.76 11.24 9.06
N ALA A 21 30.06 10.80 8.01
CA ALA A 21 28.64 10.52 7.87
C ALA A 21 27.65 11.69 7.81
N GLN A 22 27.26 12.02 6.57
CA GLN A 22 25.97 12.61 6.24
C GLN A 22 25.48 11.95 4.94
N GLU A 23 24.47 11.09 5.02
CA GLU A 23 23.73 10.57 3.87
C GLU A 23 22.24 10.82 4.09
N GLY A 24 21.79 11.98 3.60
CA GLY A 24 20.42 12.17 3.14
C GLY A 24 20.46 12.14 1.62
N GLU A 25 19.74 11.23 0.97
CA GLU A 25 19.56 11.26 -0.48
C GLU A 25 18.54 12.36 -0.85
N THR A 26 18.97 13.62 -0.77
CA THR A 26 18.56 14.59 -1.79
C THR A 26 19.24 14.16 -3.09
N VAL A 27 18.47 13.71 -4.08
CA VAL A 27 18.96 13.46 -5.45
C VAL A 27 19.46 14.79 -6.01
N THR A 28 20.73 15.05 -5.78
CA THR A 28 21.42 16.22 -6.29
C THR A 28 21.81 15.88 -7.72
N ILE A 29 21.27 16.62 -8.68
CA ILE A 29 21.46 16.44 -10.11
C ILE A 29 22.93 16.70 -10.48
N GLN A 30 23.82 15.75 -10.24
CA GLN A 30 25.16 15.67 -10.85
C GLN A 30 25.67 14.21 -10.81
N GLN A 31 25.10 13.31 -11.60
CA GLN A 31 25.60 11.93 -11.72
C GLN A 31 25.52 11.51 -13.20
N GLN A 32 26.66 11.08 -13.78
CA GLN A 32 27.08 11.41 -15.16
C GLN A 32 27.15 10.34 -16.33
N LEU A 33 26.09 9.69 -16.83
CA LEU A 33 26.16 8.53 -17.80
C LEU A 33 25.83 8.92 -19.23
N VAL A 34 26.71 8.71 -20.20
CA VAL A 34 26.58 9.41 -21.48
C VAL A 34 25.57 8.73 -22.42
N THR A 35 24.50 9.44 -22.77
CA THR A 35 23.43 9.11 -23.72
C THR A 35 23.46 10.13 -24.85
N GLN A 36 22.76 9.91 -25.97
CA GLN A 36 22.49 11.01 -26.92
C GLN A 36 21.11 11.61 -26.68
N GLU A 37 21.03 12.73 -25.96
CA GLU A 37 19.75 13.36 -25.56
C GLU A 37 18.86 13.65 -26.79
N SER A 38 19.47 14.19 -27.84
CA SER A 38 18.80 14.48 -29.12
C SER A 38 18.26 13.24 -29.85
N LYS A 39 18.62 12.03 -29.41
CA LYS A 39 18.24 10.76 -30.03
C LYS A 39 17.26 9.93 -29.21
N ILE A 40 16.75 10.43 -28.09
CA ILE A 40 15.73 9.74 -27.30
C ILE A 40 14.43 9.58 -28.11
N TRP A 41 13.76 8.43 -27.98
CA TRP A 41 12.47 8.19 -28.61
C TRP A 41 11.37 8.97 -27.89
N SER A 42 10.65 9.83 -28.63
CA SER A 42 9.50 10.57 -28.09
C SER A 42 8.32 9.67 -27.71
N SER A 43 8.14 8.56 -28.44
CA SER A 43 7.18 7.50 -28.09
C SER A 43 7.84 6.45 -27.22
N ARG A 44 7.16 6.04 -26.14
CA ARG A 44 7.56 4.90 -25.30
C ARG A 44 7.18 3.56 -25.94
N VAL A 45 6.35 3.56 -26.98
CA VAL A 45 6.08 2.39 -27.81
C VAL A 45 6.98 2.45 -29.03
N ILE A 46 7.99 1.59 -29.07
CA ILE A 46 9.01 1.54 -30.13
C ILE A 46 8.74 0.30 -30.97
N LYS A 47 8.50 0.48 -32.27
CA LYS A 47 8.30 -0.65 -33.17
C LYS A 47 9.65 -1.33 -33.47
N VAL A 48 9.64 -2.65 -33.59
CA VAL A 48 10.76 -3.49 -34.00
C VAL A 48 10.28 -4.51 -35.02
N CYS A 49 11.15 -4.90 -35.95
CA CYS A 49 10.84 -5.93 -36.93
C CYS A 49 12.10 -6.70 -37.35
N TRP A 50 11.90 -7.86 -37.95
CA TRP A 50 12.98 -8.71 -38.47
C TRP A 50 13.08 -8.61 -39.99
N GLU A 51 14.27 -8.37 -40.51
CA GLU A 51 14.54 -8.30 -41.95
C GLU A 51 14.48 -9.70 -42.61
N ASN A 52 14.80 -10.75 -41.84
CA ASN A 52 14.92 -12.13 -42.33
C ASN A 52 14.43 -13.17 -41.31
N ALA A 53 13.26 -12.95 -40.69
CA ALA A 53 12.67 -13.94 -39.80
C ALA A 53 12.13 -15.15 -40.59
N THR A 54 12.53 -16.34 -40.14
CA THR A 54 12.12 -17.63 -40.71
C THR A 54 11.56 -18.55 -39.61
N ALA A 55 11.01 -19.71 -39.97
CA ALA A 55 10.65 -20.71 -38.97
C ALA A 55 11.88 -21.23 -38.19
N SER A 56 13.03 -21.38 -38.87
CA SER A 56 14.24 -21.97 -38.30
C SER A 56 14.90 -21.13 -37.21
N ASN A 57 14.77 -19.79 -37.26
CA ASN A 57 15.34 -18.89 -36.24
C ASN A 57 14.28 -18.35 -35.26
N LYS A 58 13.09 -18.97 -35.18
CA LYS A 58 12.01 -18.50 -34.30
C LYS A 58 12.37 -18.57 -32.82
N LYS A 59 13.01 -19.66 -32.38
CA LYS A 59 13.34 -19.91 -30.97
C LYS A 59 14.25 -18.82 -30.40
N GLU A 60 15.26 -18.44 -31.17
CA GLU A 60 16.23 -17.40 -30.80
C GLU A 60 15.59 -16.01 -30.78
N ARG A 61 14.71 -15.71 -31.73
CA ARG A 61 13.94 -14.44 -31.70
C ARG A 61 13.03 -14.35 -30.49
N ASP A 62 12.43 -15.46 -30.06
CA ASP A 62 11.65 -15.52 -28.83
C ASP A 62 12.53 -15.27 -27.59
N TRP A 63 13.77 -15.77 -27.56
CA TRP A 63 14.74 -15.45 -26.51
C TRP A 63 15.11 -13.98 -26.45
N VAL A 64 15.36 -13.34 -27.60
CA VAL A 64 15.63 -11.89 -27.69
C VAL A 64 14.45 -11.10 -27.12
N LYS A 65 13.23 -11.40 -27.56
CA LYS A 65 12.01 -10.74 -27.09
C LYS A 65 11.82 -10.91 -25.58
N ALA A 66 12.05 -12.11 -25.06
CA ALA A 66 11.96 -12.39 -23.62
C ALA A 66 13.01 -11.59 -22.83
N ALA A 67 14.27 -11.58 -23.27
CA ALA A 67 15.34 -10.86 -22.59
C ALA A 67 15.06 -9.36 -22.47
N VAL A 68 14.62 -8.72 -23.57
CA VAL A 68 14.27 -7.29 -23.59
C VAL A 68 13.05 -7.00 -22.70
N LYS A 69 12.06 -7.91 -22.72
CA LYS A 69 10.87 -7.80 -21.87
C LYS A 69 11.24 -7.90 -20.39
N ASP A 70 12.11 -8.82 -20.02
CA ASP A 70 12.48 -9.11 -18.63
C ASP A 70 13.51 -8.12 -18.05
N THR A 71 14.10 -7.27 -18.90
CA THR A 71 15.05 -6.22 -18.53
C THR A 71 14.45 -4.83 -18.75
N TRP A 72 14.66 -4.21 -19.91
CA TRP A 72 14.31 -2.83 -20.19
C TRP A 72 12.81 -2.53 -20.07
N GLU A 73 11.94 -3.39 -20.61
CA GLU A 73 10.49 -3.15 -20.54
C GLU A 73 9.90 -3.41 -19.14
N LYS A 74 10.56 -4.25 -18.34
CA LYS A 74 10.17 -4.53 -16.95
C LYS A 74 10.53 -3.36 -16.04
N GLN A 75 11.60 -2.65 -16.36
CA GLN A 75 12.16 -1.59 -15.51
C GLN A 75 11.76 -0.17 -15.95
N SER A 76 11.12 -0.01 -17.10
CA SER A 76 10.71 1.30 -17.64
C SER A 76 9.32 1.26 -18.30
N ASN A 77 8.86 2.42 -18.76
CA ASN A 77 7.62 2.54 -19.54
C ASN A 77 7.78 2.15 -21.02
N VAL A 78 8.97 1.73 -21.46
CA VAL A 78 9.20 1.35 -22.85
C VAL A 78 8.49 0.03 -23.17
N LYS A 79 7.93 -0.05 -24.39
CA LYS A 79 7.42 -1.27 -24.99
C LYS A 79 7.92 -1.42 -26.42
N PHE A 80 8.54 -2.56 -26.72
CA PHE A 80 8.94 -2.94 -28.06
C PHE A 80 7.84 -3.80 -28.70
N VAL A 81 7.29 -3.34 -29.82
CA VAL A 81 6.13 -3.96 -30.48
C VAL A 81 6.40 -4.26 -31.95
N GLY A 82 5.59 -5.12 -32.58
CA GLY A 82 5.65 -5.32 -34.03
C GLY A 82 6.60 -6.41 -34.54
N TRP A 83 7.23 -7.20 -33.64
CA TRP A 83 8.19 -8.33 -33.78
C TRP A 83 8.03 -9.37 -34.93
N GLY A 84 7.25 -9.12 -35.98
CA GLY A 84 7.18 -9.86 -37.22
C GLY A 84 8.18 -9.37 -38.28
N ASN A 85 7.91 -9.70 -39.54
CA ASN A 85 8.75 -9.31 -40.67
C ASN A 85 8.66 -7.81 -40.96
N CYS A 86 9.78 -7.20 -41.33
CA CYS A 86 9.82 -5.80 -41.72
C CYS A 86 9.04 -5.56 -43.02
N SER A 87 8.21 -4.51 -43.04
CA SER A 87 7.57 -4.01 -44.26
C SER A 87 8.47 -2.99 -45.00
N SER A 88 8.13 -2.71 -46.26
CA SER A 88 8.75 -1.65 -47.06
C SER A 88 8.49 -0.25 -46.50
N SER A 89 7.36 -0.06 -45.82
CA SER A 89 6.94 1.21 -45.17
C SER A 89 7.36 1.32 -43.70
N GLY A 90 8.26 0.43 -43.23
CA GLY A 90 8.47 0.18 -41.81
C GLY A 90 8.71 1.44 -40.96
N GLU A 91 8.15 1.43 -39.75
CA GLU A 91 8.43 2.36 -38.67
C GLU A 91 9.18 1.60 -37.57
N GLY A 92 10.33 2.08 -37.10
CA GLY A 92 11.02 1.56 -35.91
C GLY A 92 12.41 0.96 -36.15
N ILE A 93 12.83 0.02 -35.30
CA ILE A 93 14.16 -0.62 -35.35
C ILE A 93 14.08 -1.87 -36.23
N ARG A 94 14.93 -1.95 -37.25
CA ARG A 94 14.99 -3.08 -38.19
C ARG A 94 16.17 -3.98 -37.84
N ILE A 95 15.90 -5.23 -37.48
CA ILE A 95 16.88 -6.18 -36.97
C ILE A 95 17.17 -7.24 -38.03
N ILE A 96 18.44 -7.44 -38.38
CA ILE A 96 18.89 -8.55 -39.22
C ILE A 96 19.55 -9.64 -38.37
N ILE A 97 19.24 -10.89 -38.68
CA ILE A 97 19.95 -12.05 -38.13
C ILE A 97 21.06 -12.42 -39.10
N GLN A 98 22.31 -12.28 -38.69
CA GLN A 98 23.45 -12.61 -39.56
C GLN A 98 24.66 -13.08 -38.76
N ASP A 99 25.37 -14.05 -39.35
CA ASP A 99 26.65 -14.54 -38.85
C ASP A 99 27.78 -13.93 -39.67
N SER A 100 28.43 -12.92 -39.11
CA SER A 100 29.56 -12.24 -39.74
C SER A 100 30.58 -11.85 -38.68
N LYS A 101 31.82 -11.57 -39.10
CA LYS A 101 32.90 -11.13 -38.19
C LYS A 101 32.58 -9.83 -37.45
N ASN A 102 31.63 -9.04 -37.95
CA ASN A 102 31.23 -7.75 -37.40
C ASN A 102 29.85 -7.82 -36.72
N SER A 103 29.29 -9.00 -36.43
CA SER A 103 27.98 -9.17 -35.79
C SER A 103 28.16 -9.90 -34.45
N PRO A 104 27.61 -9.39 -33.34
CA PRO A 104 26.53 -8.38 -33.22
C PRO A 104 26.99 -6.91 -33.22
N HIS A 105 26.06 -5.99 -33.55
CA HIS A 105 26.22 -4.52 -33.39
C HIS A 105 24.91 -3.76 -33.70
N VAL A 106 24.87 -2.48 -33.31
CA VAL A 106 23.95 -1.46 -33.88
C VAL A 106 24.68 -0.44 -34.76
N LYS A 107 23.96 0.15 -35.72
CA LYS A 107 24.47 1.21 -36.61
C LYS A 107 24.26 2.63 -36.08
N GLY A 108 23.82 2.78 -34.84
CA GLY A 108 23.50 4.07 -34.24
C GLY A 108 22.77 3.94 -32.91
N LEU A 109 22.61 5.06 -32.22
CA LEU A 109 21.92 5.16 -30.93
C LEU A 109 20.49 5.70 -31.09
N GLY A 110 19.56 5.18 -30.30
CA GLY A 110 18.21 5.73 -30.19
C GLY A 110 17.47 5.85 -31.52
N THR A 111 16.86 7.01 -31.75
CA THR A 111 16.11 7.35 -32.96
C THR A 111 16.94 7.37 -34.24
N SER A 112 18.28 7.34 -34.19
CA SER A 112 19.11 7.16 -35.40
C SER A 112 18.95 5.78 -36.03
N LEU A 113 18.40 4.82 -35.29
CA LEU A 113 18.02 3.50 -35.80
C LEU A 113 16.67 3.49 -36.51
N ARG A 114 15.89 4.58 -36.44
CA ARG A 114 14.56 4.68 -37.04
C ARG A 114 14.64 4.37 -38.54
N ASN A 115 14.04 3.26 -38.92
CA ASN A 115 13.90 2.77 -40.29
C ASN A 115 15.23 2.47 -40.99
N LYS A 116 16.33 2.44 -40.24
CA LYS A 116 17.65 2.13 -40.79
C LYS A 116 17.68 0.65 -41.16
N LYS A 117 17.81 0.35 -42.46
CA LYS A 117 17.89 -1.03 -42.97
C LYS A 117 19.04 -1.77 -42.30
N ASN A 118 18.75 -2.96 -41.76
CA ASN A 118 19.70 -3.73 -40.96
C ASN A 118 20.33 -2.86 -39.85
N GLY A 119 19.52 -2.05 -39.18
CA GLY A 119 19.97 -1.05 -38.19
C GLY A 119 20.58 -1.69 -36.95
N MET A 120 20.08 -2.88 -36.58
CA MET A 120 20.65 -3.76 -35.57
C MET A 120 20.97 -5.12 -36.19
N SER A 121 22.09 -5.70 -35.82
CA SER A 121 22.57 -7.00 -36.27
C SER A 121 22.75 -7.92 -35.07
N LEU A 122 22.07 -9.06 -35.08
CA LEU A 122 22.23 -10.09 -34.05
C LEU A 122 22.81 -11.37 -34.66
N ASN A 123 23.69 -12.03 -33.91
CA ASN A 123 24.31 -13.29 -34.32
C ASN A 123 23.71 -14.44 -33.51
N PHE A 124 23.11 -15.41 -34.19
CA PHE A 124 22.47 -16.57 -33.55
C PHE A 124 23.28 -17.86 -33.67
N SER A 125 24.31 -17.90 -34.51
CA SER A 125 25.08 -19.12 -34.79
C SER A 125 26.55 -19.05 -34.37
N PHE A 126 27.10 -17.85 -34.19
CA PHE A 126 28.43 -17.60 -33.61
C PHE A 126 29.57 -18.36 -34.33
N ASN A 127 29.46 -18.57 -35.64
CA ASN A 127 30.47 -19.27 -36.43
C ASN A 127 31.69 -18.39 -36.71
N ASN A 128 31.46 -17.12 -37.07
CA ASN A 128 32.51 -16.19 -37.47
C ASN A 128 32.97 -15.23 -36.36
N TRP A 129 32.17 -15.08 -35.30
CA TRP A 129 32.43 -14.20 -34.16
C TRP A 129 31.91 -14.85 -32.87
N GLY A 130 32.61 -14.64 -31.76
CA GLY A 130 32.18 -15.12 -30.43
C GLY A 130 32.01 -16.63 -30.34
N LYS A 131 32.97 -17.42 -30.86
CA LYS A 131 32.84 -18.88 -31.01
C LYS A 131 32.53 -19.62 -29.70
N ASP A 132 32.94 -19.08 -28.56
CA ASP A 132 32.66 -19.64 -27.23
C ASP A 132 31.16 -19.60 -26.88
N CYS A 133 30.39 -18.68 -27.49
CA CYS A 133 28.94 -18.62 -27.36
C CYS A 133 28.21 -19.77 -28.06
N LYS A 134 28.89 -20.65 -28.80
CA LYS A 134 28.25 -21.82 -29.40
C LYS A 134 27.72 -22.80 -28.36
N THR A 135 28.44 -22.98 -27.25
CA THR A 135 28.07 -23.91 -26.17
C THR A 135 27.07 -23.30 -25.18
N SER A 136 26.98 -21.97 -25.12
CA SER A 136 26.08 -21.19 -24.24
C SER A 136 25.13 -20.28 -25.03
N ARG A 137 24.64 -20.77 -26.17
CA ARG A 137 23.94 -19.97 -27.21
C ARG A 137 22.79 -19.12 -26.69
N GLU A 138 21.89 -19.70 -25.89
CA GLU A 138 20.76 -18.98 -25.33
C GLU A 138 21.21 -17.81 -24.44
N TYR A 139 22.17 -18.08 -23.56
CA TYR A 139 22.71 -17.06 -22.66
C TYR A 139 23.34 -15.90 -23.44
N CYS A 140 24.21 -16.19 -24.42
CA CYS A 140 24.84 -15.14 -25.22
C CYS A 140 23.83 -14.33 -26.03
N ILE A 141 22.83 -14.99 -26.67
CA ILE A 141 21.78 -14.28 -27.42
C ILE A 141 21.01 -13.33 -26.51
N LYS A 142 20.67 -13.76 -25.29
CA LYS A 142 19.97 -12.92 -24.31
C LYS A 142 20.84 -11.76 -23.86
N ALA A 143 22.09 -12.00 -23.45
CA ALA A 143 22.99 -10.95 -22.98
C ALA A 143 23.29 -9.89 -24.06
N ILE A 144 23.58 -10.32 -25.29
CA ILE A 144 23.76 -9.43 -26.45
C ILE A 144 22.48 -8.63 -26.71
N ALA A 145 21.31 -9.28 -26.69
CA ALA A 145 20.05 -8.58 -26.91
C ALA A 145 19.83 -7.45 -25.89
N VAL A 146 20.11 -7.69 -24.61
CA VAL A 146 19.98 -6.65 -23.58
C VAL A 146 20.93 -5.48 -23.87
N HIS A 147 22.19 -5.77 -24.19
CA HIS A 147 23.19 -4.75 -24.54
C HIS A 147 22.79 -3.92 -25.78
N GLU A 148 22.48 -4.57 -26.91
CA GLU A 148 22.15 -3.87 -28.16
C GLU A 148 20.84 -3.07 -28.05
N PHE A 149 19.89 -3.54 -27.25
CA PHE A 149 18.68 -2.76 -26.95
C PHE A 149 18.97 -1.57 -26.01
N GLY A 150 20.02 -1.62 -25.19
CA GLY A 150 20.52 -0.44 -24.47
C GLY A 150 20.93 0.68 -25.44
N HIS A 151 21.68 0.35 -26.49
CA HIS A 151 21.97 1.31 -27.55
C HIS A 151 20.72 1.80 -28.29
N ALA A 152 19.76 0.90 -28.53
CA ALA A 152 18.48 1.29 -29.13
C ALA A 152 17.66 2.25 -28.25
N LEU A 153 17.94 2.28 -26.94
CA LEU A 153 17.41 3.23 -25.96
C LEU A 153 18.31 4.46 -25.75
N SER A 154 19.31 4.64 -26.60
CA SER A 154 20.25 5.77 -26.63
C SER A 154 21.40 5.72 -25.62
N PHE A 155 21.59 4.60 -24.91
CA PHE A 155 22.76 4.42 -24.04
C PHE A 155 24.03 4.23 -24.87
N ALA A 156 25.07 5.01 -24.58
CA ALA A 156 26.41 4.75 -25.09
C ALA A 156 27.16 3.80 -24.15
N HIS A 157 28.34 3.37 -24.60
CA HIS A 157 29.22 2.55 -23.78
C HIS A 157 29.80 3.32 -22.58
N GLU A 158 29.87 2.67 -21.41
CA GLU A 158 30.47 3.25 -20.20
C GLU A 158 31.96 3.56 -20.38
N GLN A 159 32.70 2.71 -21.08
CA GLN A 159 34.13 2.93 -21.34
C GLN A 159 34.40 4.14 -22.25
N ASN A 160 33.41 4.65 -22.98
CA ASN A 160 33.58 5.83 -23.83
C ASN A 160 33.66 7.14 -23.05
N ARG A 161 33.30 7.11 -21.77
CA ARG A 161 33.16 8.30 -20.95
C ARG A 161 34.51 8.97 -20.69
N ASN A 162 34.45 10.22 -20.27
CA ASN A 162 35.63 11.02 -19.92
C ASN A 162 35.95 10.97 -18.41
N ASP A 163 35.06 10.40 -17.60
CA ASP A 163 35.16 10.23 -16.15
C ASP A 163 35.37 8.77 -15.73
N VAL A 164 35.81 7.91 -16.66
CA VAL A 164 36.23 6.54 -16.34
C VAL A 164 37.43 6.62 -15.38
N PRO A 165 37.37 6.04 -14.17
CA PRO A 165 38.49 6.12 -13.25
C PRO A 165 39.74 5.42 -13.80
N ASP A 166 40.91 6.05 -13.61
CA ASP A 166 42.18 5.53 -14.11
C ASP A 166 42.41 4.07 -13.65
N LYS A 167 42.78 3.21 -14.60
CA LYS A 167 43.06 1.76 -14.42
C LYS A 167 41.87 0.83 -14.25
N LEU A 168 40.61 1.32 -14.24
CA LEU A 168 39.45 0.42 -14.15
C LEU A 168 39.00 -0.17 -15.49
N CYS A 169 39.41 0.43 -16.61
CA CYS A 169 39.06 -0.05 -17.92
C CYS A 169 40.20 0.20 -18.92
N SER A 170 40.77 -0.87 -19.45
CA SER A 170 41.84 -0.83 -20.46
C SER A 170 41.33 -0.99 -21.89
N ASP A 171 40.04 -1.29 -22.07
CA ASP A 171 39.46 -1.48 -23.39
C ASP A 171 39.38 -0.17 -24.16
N GLN A 172 39.60 -0.26 -25.48
CA GLN A 172 39.48 0.90 -26.34
C GLN A 172 38.04 1.40 -26.38
N LYS A 173 37.88 2.73 -26.50
CA LYS A 173 36.58 3.35 -26.76
C LYS A 173 35.99 2.81 -28.06
N GLN A 174 34.71 2.44 -28.05
CA GLN A 174 34.03 1.85 -29.20
C GLN A 174 32.69 2.54 -29.47
N GLY A 175 32.40 2.83 -30.74
CA GLY A 175 31.14 3.47 -31.13
C GLY A 175 31.05 4.94 -30.69
N THR A 176 29.83 5.45 -30.59
CA THR A 176 29.56 6.86 -30.26
C THR A 176 29.70 7.10 -28.76
N SER A 177 30.31 8.22 -28.34
CA SER A 177 30.53 8.52 -26.91
C SER A 177 29.31 9.07 -26.16
N GLY A 178 28.20 9.35 -26.85
CA GLY A 178 27.06 10.10 -26.30
C GLY A 178 27.37 11.59 -26.05
N ASP A 179 26.36 12.40 -25.71
CA ASP A 179 26.46 13.83 -25.42
C ASP A 179 25.92 14.25 -24.03
N TRP A 180 25.13 13.42 -23.35
CA TRP A 180 24.43 13.80 -22.11
C TRP A 180 24.49 12.76 -20.99
N LYS A 181 24.83 13.21 -19.79
CA LYS A 181 25.26 12.43 -18.64
C LYS A 181 24.11 12.20 -17.62
N VAL A 182 23.61 10.96 -17.46
CA VAL A 182 22.41 10.53 -16.68
C VAL A 182 22.68 9.86 -15.30
N THR A 183 23.73 9.03 -15.12
CA THR A 183 24.16 8.36 -13.84
C THR A 183 25.70 8.26 -13.64
N THR A 184 26.26 7.96 -12.46
CA THR A 184 27.73 7.78 -12.31
C THR A 184 28.34 6.67 -13.17
N TYR A 185 29.68 6.56 -13.24
CA TYR A 185 30.33 5.47 -13.99
C TYR A 185 29.98 4.13 -13.34
N ASP A 186 29.39 3.23 -14.13
CA ASP A 186 28.99 1.92 -13.67
C ASP A 186 29.92 0.84 -14.25
N ALA A 187 30.78 0.31 -13.38
CA ALA A 187 31.73 -0.74 -13.73
C ALA A 187 31.02 -2.04 -14.16
N GLU A 188 29.80 -2.28 -13.69
CA GLU A 188 29.05 -3.51 -13.92
C GLU A 188 27.83 -3.27 -14.83
N SER A 189 27.73 -2.13 -15.51
CA SER A 189 26.65 -1.88 -16.46
C SER A 189 26.66 -2.93 -17.58
N VAL A 190 25.48 -3.30 -18.06
CA VAL A 190 25.37 -4.09 -19.30
C VAL A 190 26.01 -3.39 -20.50
N MET A 191 26.20 -2.07 -20.43
CA MET A 191 26.83 -1.22 -21.47
C MET A 191 28.35 -1.05 -21.28
N ASN A 192 28.98 -1.78 -20.36
CA ASN A 192 30.41 -1.70 -20.08
C ASN A 192 31.13 -2.99 -20.48
N TYR A 193 32.07 -2.90 -21.42
CA TYR A 193 32.89 -4.07 -21.81
C TYR A 193 34.01 -4.41 -20.81
N CYS A 194 34.34 -3.48 -19.91
CA CYS A 194 35.30 -3.70 -18.84
C CYS A 194 34.69 -4.33 -17.57
N SER A 195 33.39 -4.65 -17.60
CA SER A 195 32.74 -5.37 -16.50
C SER A 195 33.43 -6.73 -16.28
N THR A 196 33.56 -7.11 -15.00
CA THR A 196 34.19 -8.38 -14.61
C THR A 196 33.45 -9.60 -15.15
N ASP A 197 32.13 -9.47 -15.29
CA ASP A 197 31.26 -10.42 -15.96
C ASP A 197 30.83 -9.85 -17.33
N TRP A 198 31.12 -10.55 -18.43
CA TRP A 198 30.80 -10.03 -19.77
C TRP A 198 29.33 -9.57 -19.91
N ASN A 199 29.14 -8.26 -20.21
CA ASN A 199 27.85 -7.56 -20.24
C ASN A 199 26.99 -7.79 -18.98
N ASN A 200 27.62 -7.92 -17.81
CA ASN A 200 26.98 -8.25 -16.53
C ASN A 200 25.97 -9.41 -16.62
N LYS A 201 26.31 -10.45 -17.41
CA LYS A 201 25.45 -11.61 -17.65
C LYS A 201 24.06 -11.24 -18.22
N GLY A 202 23.93 -10.09 -18.89
CA GLY A 202 22.68 -9.58 -19.43
C GLY A 202 21.72 -9.03 -18.37
N LYS A 203 22.22 -8.67 -17.18
CA LYS A 203 21.42 -8.07 -16.11
C LYS A 203 21.65 -6.57 -16.06
N LEU A 204 20.58 -5.82 -15.77
CA LEU A 204 20.65 -4.39 -15.53
C LEU A 204 21.10 -4.14 -14.09
N THR A 205 22.03 -3.20 -13.89
CA THR A 205 22.40 -2.68 -12.57
C THR A 205 21.36 -1.69 -12.04
N LYS A 206 21.57 -1.20 -10.81
CA LYS A 206 20.77 -0.09 -10.25
C LYS A 206 20.87 1.15 -11.14
N ASP A 207 22.06 1.45 -11.67
CA ASP A 207 22.31 2.65 -12.45
C ASP A 207 21.75 2.53 -13.88
N ASP A 208 21.81 1.34 -14.50
CA ASP A 208 21.09 1.06 -15.76
C ASP A 208 19.58 1.34 -15.61
N ILE A 209 19.00 0.91 -14.48
CA ILE A 209 17.58 1.09 -14.17
C ILE A 209 17.25 2.57 -13.93
N VAL A 210 18.08 3.30 -13.19
CA VAL A 210 17.92 4.74 -12.99
C VAL A 210 17.97 5.46 -14.33
N GLY A 211 18.95 5.13 -15.17
CA GLY A 211 19.12 5.70 -16.51
C GLY A 211 17.87 5.52 -17.37
N VAL A 212 17.37 4.29 -17.51
CA VAL A 212 16.21 4.03 -18.39
C VAL A 212 14.92 4.64 -17.84
N ARG A 213 14.75 4.70 -16.52
CA ARG A 213 13.59 5.34 -15.89
C ARG A 213 13.63 6.85 -16.02
N TYR A 214 14.81 7.44 -16.01
CA TYR A 214 14.96 8.87 -16.24
C TYR A 214 14.59 9.24 -17.68
N LEU A 215 15.06 8.46 -18.67
CA LEU A 215 14.76 8.71 -20.09
C LEU A 215 13.31 8.41 -20.48
N TYR A 216 12.74 7.31 -19.97
CA TYR A 216 11.47 6.77 -20.46
C TYR A 216 10.35 6.67 -19.41
N GLY A 217 10.64 7.06 -18.17
CA GLY A 217 9.75 6.90 -17.03
C GLY A 217 9.75 5.48 -16.44
N PRO A 218 9.33 5.32 -15.18
CA PRO A 218 9.09 4.00 -14.59
C PRO A 218 7.95 3.25 -15.30
N PRO A 219 7.84 1.93 -15.13
CA PRO A 219 6.75 1.16 -15.71
C PRO A 219 5.39 1.73 -15.30
N LYS A 220 4.45 1.87 -16.24
CA LYS A 220 3.04 2.14 -15.88
C LYS A 220 2.49 0.96 -15.10
N ARG A 221 2.19 1.19 -13.83
CA ARG A 221 1.63 0.19 -12.93
C ARG A 221 0.11 0.34 -12.85
N GLU A 222 -0.62 -0.77 -12.86
CA GLU A 222 -2.06 -0.74 -12.66
C GLU A 222 -2.34 -0.54 -11.16
N ILE A 223 -2.93 0.60 -10.82
CA ILE A 223 -3.37 0.90 -9.46
C ILE A 223 -4.89 0.79 -9.42
N SER A 224 -5.42 0.06 -8.44
CA SER A 224 -6.87 -0.11 -8.26
C SER A 224 -7.24 -0.23 -6.79
N ASN A 225 -8.45 0.23 -6.45
CA ASN A 225 -8.94 0.30 -5.07
C ASN A 225 -7.98 1.03 -4.11
N PHE A 226 -7.29 2.08 -4.56
CA PHE A 226 -6.55 2.97 -3.66
C PHE A 226 -7.52 3.61 -2.65
N GLY A 227 -7.18 3.54 -1.36
CA GLY A 227 -8.08 3.93 -0.26
C GLY A 227 -8.95 2.79 0.27
N SER A 228 -8.66 1.52 -0.07
CA SER A 228 -9.47 0.37 0.37
C SER A 228 -9.33 0.00 1.84
N SER A 229 -8.30 0.49 2.50
CA SER A 229 -8.02 0.31 3.92
C SER A 229 -7.08 1.43 4.38
N PHE A 230 -7.12 1.76 5.67
CA PHE A 230 -6.30 2.81 6.26
C PHE A 230 -5.71 2.35 7.59
N ALA A 231 -4.58 2.96 7.97
CA ALA A 231 -4.11 3.06 9.35
C ALA A 231 -3.50 4.44 9.55
N VAL A 232 -3.60 4.95 10.77
CA VAL A 232 -3.05 6.24 11.18
C VAL A 232 -2.12 6.01 12.37
N GLY A 233 -0.98 6.72 12.37
CA GLY A 233 0.00 6.72 13.45
C GLY A 233 1.15 7.68 13.11
N ASP A 234 1.97 8.04 14.08
CA ASP A 234 3.16 8.88 13.89
C ASP A 234 4.37 7.99 13.51
N PHE A 235 4.41 7.60 12.24
CA PHE A 235 5.39 6.63 11.73
C PHE A 235 6.82 7.19 11.66
N ASN A 236 6.97 8.52 11.65
CA ASN A 236 8.26 9.21 11.58
C ASN A 236 8.58 10.05 12.83
N ASN A 237 7.76 9.97 13.88
CA ASN A 237 7.91 10.66 15.16
C ASN A 237 8.10 12.18 15.00
N ASP A 238 7.28 12.81 14.16
CA ASP A 238 7.30 14.27 13.98
C ASP A 238 6.18 15.01 14.73
N GLY A 239 5.36 14.26 15.48
CA GLY A 239 4.26 14.75 16.30
C GLY A 239 3.01 15.09 15.50
N LEU A 240 2.92 14.63 14.25
CA LEU A 240 1.73 14.69 13.41
C LEU A 240 1.32 13.27 13.03
N ASP A 241 0.02 13.05 12.89
CA ASP A 241 -0.46 11.78 12.40
C ASP A 241 -0.11 11.59 10.92
N ASP A 242 0.42 10.42 10.58
CA ASP A 242 0.65 9.98 9.20
C ASP A 242 -0.47 9.02 8.76
N LEU A 243 -0.59 8.80 7.44
CA LEU A 243 -1.60 7.93 6.85
C LEU A 243 -0.96 6.83 6.00
N ALA A 244 -1.25 5.57 6.37
CA ALA A 244 -1.04 4.40 5.53
C ALA A 244 -2.31 4.05 4.75
N VAL A 245 -2.17 3.79 3.45
CA VAL A 245 -3.28 3.58 2.51
C VAL A 245 -3.11 2.28 1.76
N GLY A 246 -4.06 1.35 1.93
CA GLY A 246 -4.11 0.13 1.14
C GLY A 246 -4.64 0.34 -0.29
N SER A 247 -4.07 -0.42 -1.22
CA SER A 247 -4.54 -0.57 -2.60
C SER A 247 -4.51 -2.04 -2.98
N SER A 248 -5.31 -2.83 -2.28
CA SER A 248 -5.14 -4.29 -2.18
C SER A 248 -5.38 -5.03 -3.50
N THR A 249 -5.97 -4.41 -4.53
CA THR A 249 -6.21 -5.05 -5.82
C THR A 249 -5.27 -4.60 -6.94
N SER A 250 -4.31 -3.72 -6.64
CA SER A 250 -3.28 -3.26 -7.59
C SER A 250 -2.56 -4.42 -8.28
N GLU A 251 -2.23 -4.24 -9.57
CA GLU A 251 -1.48 -5.20 -10.41
C GLU A 251 -1.99 -6.65 -10.35
N GLY A 252 -3.24 -6.89 -10.75
CA GLY A 252 -3.78 -8.26 -10.73
C GLY A 252 -3.96 -8.79 -9.30
N SER A 253 -4.31 -7.91 -8.35
CA SER A 253 -4.51 -8.23 -6.93
C SER A 253 -3.26 -8.65 -6.16
N LYS A 254 -2.10 -8.14 -6.56
CA LYS A 254 -0.88 -8.17 -5.75
C LYS A 254 -1.02 -7.32 -4.49
N GLY A 255 -1.61 -6.16 -4.63
CA GLY A 255 -1.78 -5.20 -3.53
C GLY A 255 -0.53 -4.36 -3.26
N ARG A 256 -0.71 -3.24 -2.54
CA ARG A 256 0.32 -2.28 -2.11
C ARG A 256 -0.17 -1.46 -0.92
N VAL A 257 0.75 -0.77 -0.26
CA VAL A 257 0.44 0.28 0.72
C VAL A 257 1.19 1.56 0.37
N PHE A 258 0.50 2.70 0.35
CA PHE A 258 1.08 4.03 0.15
C PHE A 258 1.12 4.78 1.47
N LEU A 259 2.23 5.45 1.76
CA LEU A 259 2.44 6.18 3.01
C LEU A 259 2.47 7.67 2.70
N TYR A 260 1.73 8.43 3.49
CA TYR A 260 1.69 9.89 3.42
C TYR A 260 1.92 10.47 4.80
N LYS A 261 2.75 11.50 4.88
CA LYS A 261 3.03 12.18 6.13
C LYS A 261 2.08 13.32 6.41
N GLY A 262 1.79 13.52 7.69
CA GLY A 262 1.18 14.73 8.22
C GLY A 262 1.94 15.99 7.80
N ASP A 263 1.23 17.12 7.78
CA ASP A 263 1.86 18.42 7.59
C ASP A 263 1.01 19.49 8.25
N ARG A 264 1.66 20.46 8.91
CA ARG A 264 0.98 21.58 9.59
C ARG A 264 0.08 22.44 8.69
N SER A 265 0.20 22.33 7.36
CA SER A 265 -0.78 22.97 6.47
C SER A 265 -2.11 22.22 6.40
N GLY A 266 -2.22 21.00 6.94
CA GLY A 266 -3.33 20.06 6.82
C GLY A 266 -3.34 19.25 5.52
N LYS A 267 -2.25 19.25 4.76
CA LYS A 267 -2.12 18.42 3.55
C LYS A 267 -1.24 17.22 3.84
N LEU A 268 -1.68 16.04 3.45
CA LEU A 268 -0.84 14.85 3.46
C LEU A 268 0.19 14.90 2.32
N LYS A 269 1.45 14.62 2.67
CA LYS A 269 2.59 14.61 1.75
C LYS A 269 3.00 13.17 1.44
N TYR A 270 3.02 12.79 0.16
CA TYR A 270 3.50 11.46 -0.22
C TYR A 270 4.91 11.20 0.33
N TRP A 271 5.08 10.06 0.99
CA TRP A 271 6.35 9.65 1.57
C TRP A 271 7.01 8.56 0.74
N HIS A 272 6.40 7.39 0.69
CA HIS A 272 6.88 6.25 -0.09
C HIS A 272 5.77 5.20 -0.24
N THR A 273 6.03 4.18 -1.05
CA THR A 273 5.16 3.03 -1.23
C THR A 273 5.86 1.79 -0.69
N ILE A 274 5.10 0.94 -0.02
CA ILE A 274 5.52 -0.39 0.41
C ILE A 274 4.94 -1.43 -0.56
N ASP A 275 5.85 -2.16 -1.21
CA ASP A 275 5.61 -3.40 -1.94
C ASP A 275 6.43 -4.49 -1.21
N GLN A 276 5.95 -5.73 -0.97
CA GLN A 276 6.63 -6.67 -0.04
C GLN A 276 8.10 -6.90 -0.37
N THR A 277 8.90 -7.09 0.69
CA THR A 277 10.28 -7.58 0.65
C THR A 277 10.54 -8.66 1.73
N PHE A 278 11.73 -9.28 1.67
CA PHE A 278 12.22 -10.53 2.31
C PHE A 278 11.44 -11.83 2.03
N LEU A 279 10.13 -11.81 1.79
CA LEU A 279 9.38 -13.00 1.33
C LEU A 279 9.35 -13.17 -0.20
N GLY A 280 9.70 -12.12 -0.94
CA GLY A 280 9.57 -12.06 -2.39
C GLY A 280 8.72 -10.87 -2.81
N ALA A 281 8.48 -10.73 -4.11
CA ALA A 281 7.57 -9.71 -4.63
C ALA A 281 6.12 -10.20 -4.50
N ASN A 282 5.18 -9.28 -4.23
CA ASN A 282 3.74 -9.58 -4.18
C ASN A 282 3.30 -10.44 -5.39
N GLU A 283 2.62 -11.55 -5.12
CA GLU A 283 2.09 -12.46 -6.12
C GLU A 283 0.64 -12.11 -6.43
N ASN A 284 0.19 -12.53 -7.62
CA ASN A 284 -1.16 -12.20 -8.06
C ASN A 284 -2.21 -12.85 -7.14
N GLY A 285 -3.00 -12.02 -6.46
CA GLY A 285 -4.13 -12.47 -5.66
C GLY A 285 -3.89 -12.52 -4.15
N ASP A 286 -2.71 -12.10 -3.67
CA ASP A 286 -2.36 -12.06 -2.24
C ASP A 286 -3.01 -10.89 -1.51
N ARG A 287 -3.25 -9.79 -2.25
CA ARG A 287 -3.88 -8.56 -1.76
C ARG A 287 -3.15 -7.92 -0.57
N PHE A 288 -1.84 -7.72 -0.68
CA PHE A 288 -1.07 -6.95 0.30
C PHE A 288 -1.71 -5.57 0.55
N GLY A 289 -1.85 -5.18 1.82
CA GLY A 289 -2.60 -3.98 2.20
C GLY A 289 -4.11 -4.19 2.28
N TYR A 290 -4.58 -5.42 2.48
CA TYR A 290 -6.02 -5.69 2.64
C TYR A 290 -6.57 -5.08 3.92
N SER A 291 -5.85 -5.23 5.02
CA SER A 291 -6.11 -4.63 6.32
C SER A 291 -4.82 -3.98 6.84
N LEU A 292 -4.96 -2.95 7.66
CA LEU A 292 -3.86 -2.19 8.24
C LEU A 292 -4.17 -1.90 9.70
N ALA A 293 -3.15 -1.87 10.55
CA ALA A 293 -3.21 -1.36 11.91
C ALA A 293 -1.85 -0.74 12.27
N ALA A 294 -1.84 0.30 13.10
CA ALA A 294 -0.65 0.99 13.53
C ALA A 294 -0.57 1.04 15.07
N GLY A 295 0.65 1.07 15.60
CA GLY A 295 0.92 1.23 17.02
C GLY A 295 2.41 1.03 17.32
N ASP A 296 2.90 1.56 18.42
CA ASP A 296 4.30 1.40 18.85
C ASP A 296 4.47 0.06 19.57
N PHE A 297 4.69 -1.00 18.77
CA PHE A 297 4.84 -2.36 19.28
C PHE A 297 6.10 -2.58 20.12
N ASN A 298 7.00 -1.60 20.14
CA ASN A 298 8.37 -1.77 20.62
C ASN A 298 8.82 -0.71 21.65
N LYS A 299 8.02 0.35 21.79
CA LYS A 299 8.22 1.51 22.65
C LYS A 299 9.45 2.34 22.28
N ASP A 300 9.71 2.54 20.99
CA ASP A 300 10.79 3.43 20.55
C ASP A 300 10.32 4.82 20.11
N GLY A 301 9.03 5.10 20.26
CA GLY A 301 8.41 6.38 19.96
C GLY A 301 8.05 6.57 18.49
N PHE A 302 8.18 5.53 17.66
CA PHE A 302 7.67 5.53 16.29
C PHE A 302 6.55 4.52 16.22
N ASP A 303 5.42 4.91 15.65
CA ASP A 303 4.39 3.93 15.36
C ASP A 303 4.90 2.95 14.29
N ASP A 304 4.62 1.67 14.52
CA ASP A 304 4.89 0.59 13.58
C ASP A 304 3.61 0.27 12.78
N LEU A 305 3.73 -0.38 11.62
CA LEU A 305 2.61 -0.74 10.76
C LEU A 305 2.50 -2.26 10.58
N ALA A 306 1.34 -2.80 10.91
CA ALA A 306 0.94 -4.16 10.56
C ALA A 306 0.12 -4.17 9.26
N VAL A 307 0.51 -5.02 8.31
CA VAL A 307 -0.12 -5.12 6.98
C VAL A 307 -0.64 -6.53 6.74
N GLY A 308 -1.96 -6.67 6.62
CA GLY A 308 -2.63 -7.94 6.37
C GLY A 308 -2.61 -8.37 4.91
N ILE A 309 -2.36 -9.67 4.71
CA ILE A 309 -2.29 -10.34 3.42
C ILE A 309 -3.06 -11.67 3.54
N PRO A 310 -4.40 -11.63 3.72
CA PRO A 310 -5.21 -12.81 4.05
C PRO A 310 -5.23 -13.89 2.95
N PHE A 311 -4.64 -13.59 1.80
CA PHE A 311 -4.61 -14.47 0.65
C PHE A 311 -3.17 -14.89 0.28
N GLU A 312 -2.19 -14.60 1.13
CA GLU A 312 -0.80 -15.03 0.94
C GLU A 312 -0.65 -16.56 1.02
N ARG A 313 0.37 -17.08 0.32
CA ARG A 313 0.86 -18.45 0.46
C ARG A 313 2.25 -18.42 1.10
N PRO A 314 2.36 -18.46 2.43
CA PRO A 314 3.66 -18.37 3.08
C PRO A 314 4.53 -19.60 2.76
N GLY A 315 5.48 -19.47 1.83
CA GLY A 315 6.37 -20.56 1.39
C GLY A 315 5.68 -21.56 0.45
N ARG A 316 5.65 -22.84 0.83
CA ARG A 316 4.91 -23.90 0.09
C ARG A 316 3.55 -24.23 0.73
N ASN A 317 3.14 -23.46 1.73
CA ASN A 317 1.92 -23.71 2.48
C ASN A 317 0.66 -23.32 1.67
N PRO A 318 -0.51 -23.86 2.04
CA PRO A 318 -1.78 -23.43 1.45
C PRO A 318 -2.04 -21.94 1.68
N LYS A 319 -3.05 -21.41 0.98
CA LYS A 319 -3.45 -20.00 0.98
C LYS A 319 -4.11 -19.59 2.31
N ALA A 320 -3.30 -19.57 3.37
CA ALA A 320 -3.71 -19.47 4.76
C ALA A 320 -3.67 -18.03 5.29
N GLY A 321 -3.04 -17.10 4.55
CA GLY A 321 -2.88 -15.70 4.94
C GLY A 321 -1.61 -15.42 5.75
N TYR A 322 -1.26 -14.14 5.84
CA TYR A 322 -0.05 -13.65 6.47
C TYR A 322 -0.21 -12.19 6.93
N VAL A 323 0.66 -11.74 7.84
CA VAL A 323 0.78 -10.33 8.25
C VAL A 323 2.25 -9.92 8.21
N MET A 324 2.53 -8.76 7.60
CA MET A 324 3.87 -8.18 7.54
C MET A 324 3.93 -6.95 8.43
N ILE A 325 4.93 -6.90 9.31
CA ILE A 325 5.19 -5.80 10.23
C ILE A 325 6.31 -4.95 9.66
N PHE A 326 6.08 -3.65 9.60
CA PHE A 326 7.04 -2.64 9.21
C PHE A 326 7.30 -1.73 10.39
N LYS A 327 8.57 -1.56 10.73
CA LYS A 327 9.00 -0.69 11.80
C LYS A 327 9.07 0.76 11.35
N GLY A 328 8.52 1.67 12.16
CA GLY A 328 8.63 3.11 11.98
C GLY A 328 10.06 3.60 12.15
N THR A 329 10.43 4.63 11.38
CA THR A 329 11.70 5.37 11.55
C THR A 329 11.51 6.78 11.02
N GLU A 330 12.39 7.70 11.41
CA GLU A 330 12.39 9.10 10.93
C GLU A 330 12.37 9.22 9.38
N SER A 331 12.96 8.25 8.67
CA SER A 331 13.18 8.36 7.22
C SER A 331 12.28 7.46 6.36
N LYS A 332 11.84 6.29 6.87
CA LYS A 332 10.99 5.33 6.14
C LYS A 332 10.41 4.25 7.06
N MET A 333 9.46 3.48 6.52
CA MET A 333 9.05 2.21 7.10
C MET A 333 10.03 1.10 6.69
N VAL A 334 10.46 0.27 7.64
CA VAL A 334 11.43 -0.80 7.41
C VAL A 334 10.78 -2.15 7.67
N ALA A 335 10.81 -3.06 6.68
CA ALA A 335 10.29 -4.41 6.87
C ALA A 335 10.99 -5.09 8.06
N TRP A 336 10.21 -5.56 9.04
CA TRP A 336 10.72 -5.99 10.33
C TRP A 336 10.45 -7.46 10.62
N LYS A 337 9.18 -7.89 10.53
CA LYS A 337 8.80 -9.25 10.88
C LYS A 337 7.62 -9.74 10.05
N GLY A 338 7.63 -11.03 9.72
CA GLY A 338 6.48 -11.72 9.16
C GLY A 338 5.79 -12.58 10.22
N LEU A 339 4.46 -12.49 10.30
CA LEU A 339 3.62 -13.27 11.18
C LEU A 339 2.75 -14.20 10.34
N GLY A 340 2.80 -15.49 10.64
CA GLY A 340 1.94 -16.49 10.04
C GLY A 340 1.43 -17.44 11.11
N GLN A 341 0.62 -18.38 10.69
CA GLN A 341 -0.08 -19.26 11.62
C GLN A 341 0.81 -20.27 12.36
N LYS A 342 2.08 -20.48 11.99
CA LYS A 342 2.95 -21.50 12.63
C LYS A 342 3.00 -21.44 14.17
N ASP A 343 2.91 -20.23 14.75
CA ASP A 343 3.02 -20.01 16.19
C ASP A 343 1.64 -20.11 16.88
N TYR A 344 0.58 -20.10 16.08
CA TYR A 344 -0.84 -20.10 16.46
C TYR A 344 -1.50 -21.49 16.25
N GLY A 345 -1.27 -22.12 15.10
CA GLY A 345 -1.95 -23.30 14.59
C GLY A 345 -1.32 -23.85 13.30
N LYS A 346 -2.07 -24.64 12.53
CA LYS A 346 -1.64 -25.14 11.22
C LYS A 346 -2.08 -24.17 10.13
N HIS A 347 -1.30 -24.09 9.05
CA HIS A 347 -1.74 -23.36 7.86
C HIS A 347 -2.77 -24.21 7.11
N GLU A 348 -4.00 -23.72 7.00
CA GLU A 348 -5.07 -24.37 6.25
C GLU A 348 -5.58 -23.44 5.13
N GLU A 349 -6.08 -24.03 4.05
CA GLU A 349 -6.50 -23.21 2.91
C GLU A 349 -7.80 -22.47 3.24
N GLY A 350 -7.73 -21.14 3.24
CA GLY A 350 -8.91 -20.29 3.42
C GLY A 350 -9.14 -19.74 4.82
N ASP A 351 -8.19 -19.92 5.75
CA ASP A 351 -8.24 -19.37 7.12
C ASP A 351 -8.25 -17.84 7.14
N LYS A 352 -7.56 -17.24 6.15
CA LYS A 352 -7.45 -15.80 5.95
C LYS A 352 -6.80 -15.08 7.14
N PHE A 353 -5.71 -15.62 7.67
CA PHE A 353 -4.93 -14.94 8.70
C PHE A 353 -4.51 -13.54 8.24
N GLY A 354 -4.78 -12.51 9.05
CA GLY A 354 -4.57 -11.11 8.66
C GLY A 354 -5.77 -10.48 7.96
N PHE A 355 -6.98 -11.05 8.07
CA PHE A 355 -8.18 -10.47 7.46
C PHE A 355 -8.58 -9.14 8.13
N ALA A 356 -8.51 -9.09 9.46
CA ALA A 356 -8.72 -7.90 10.26
C ALA A 356 -7.55 -7.72 11.24
N LEU A 357 -7.22 -6.48 11.57
CA LEU A 357 -6.14 -6.11 12.47
C LEU A 357 -6.64 -5.02 13.43
N ALA A 358 -6.23 -5.09 14.69
CA ALA A 358 -6.38 -4.01 15.66
C ALA A 358 -5.15 -4.01 16.57
N ALA A 359 -4.64 -2.81 16.86
CA ALA A 359 -3.54 -2.60 17.81
C ALA A 359 -4.06 -1.87 19.04
N GLY A 360 -3.44 -2.13 20.19
CA GLY A 360 -3.73 -1.46 21.46
C GLY A 360 -2.95 -2.11 22.61
N ASP A 361 -2.77 -1.42 23.71
CA ASP A 361 -2.06 -1.93 24.90
C ASP A 361 -3.00 -2.79 25.76
N PHE A 362 -3.23 -4.03 25.32
CA PHE A 362 -4.13 -4.96 26.00
C PHE A 362 -3.67 -5.36 27.40
N ASN A 363 -2.44 -4.99 27.78
CA ASN A 363 -1.77 -5.49 28.97
C ASN A 363 -1.27 -4.42 29.95
N GLY A 364 -1.24 -3.16 29.51
CA GLY A 364 -0.94 -1.99 30.33
C GLY A 364 0.56 -1.79 30.53
N ASP A 365 1.42 -2.34 29.65
CA ASP A 365 2.88 -2.14 29.73
C ASP A 365 3.41 -0.95 28.92
N GLY A 366 2.48 -0.26 28.24
CA GLY A 366 2.68 0.89 27.38
C GLY A 366 3.45 0.54 26.12
N ARG A 367 3.27 -0.66 25.58
CA ARG A 367 3.54 -1.05 24.19
C ARG A 367 2.24 -1.52 23.60
N ASP A 368 2.02 -1.18 22.34
CA ASP A 368 0.88 -1.74 21.66
C ASP A 368 1.09 -3.24 21.41
N ASP A 369 0.01 -3.99 21.63
CA ASP A 369 -0.14 -5.37 21.24
C ASP A 369 -0.92 -5.43 19.91
N LEU A 370 -0.93 -6.60 19.25
CA LEU A 370 -1.65 -6.78 17.98
C LEU A 370 -2.64 -7.95 18.07
N ALA A 371 -3.89 -7.69 17.74
CA ALA A 371 -4.92 -8.70 17.50
C ALA A 371 -5.12 -8.92 16.00
N ILE A 372 -5.21 -10.18 15.58
CA ILE A 372 -5.28 -10.61 14.18
C ILE A 372 -6.49 -11.51 14.00
N GLY A 373 -7.42 -11.10 13.15
CA GLY A 373 -8.61 -11.87 12.81
C GLY A 373 -8.32 -12.98 11.79
N VAL A 374 -8.89 -14.16 12.05
CA VAL A 374 -8.76 -15.38 11.23
C VAL A 374 -10.16 -15.97 10.98
N PRO A 375 -11.07 -15.25 10.29
CA PRO A 375 -12.48 -15.64 10.20
C PRO A 375 -12.74 -16.90 9.38
N GLY A 376 -11.74 -17.37 8.63
CA GLY A 376 -11.83 -18.62 7.88
C GLY A 376 -11.47 -19.86 8.69
N GLU A 377 -10.84 -19.69 9.85
CA GLU A 377 -10.37 -20.79 10.69
C GLU A 377 -11.53 -21.72 11.09
N ALA A 378 -11.22 -23.00 11.22
CA ALA A 378 -12.14 -24.02 11.72
C ALA A 378 -11.67 -24.63 13.05
N PRO A 379 -11.75 -23.93 14.20
CA PRO A 379 -11.41 -24.54 15.48
C PRO A 379 -12.31 -25.76 15.77
N GLY A 380 -11.72 -26.95 15.82
CA GLY A 380 -12.46 -28.20 16.01
C GLY A 380 -13.09 -28.74 14.72
N ASN A 381 -14.40 -29.02 14.76
CA ASN A 381 -15.16 -29.59 13.61
C ASN A 381 -16.14 -28.58 12.99
N ASN A 382 -15.95 -27.29 13.24
CA ASN A 382 -16.88 -26.24 12.80
C ASN A 382 -16.23 -25.31 11.76
N PRO A 383 -16.33 -25.63 10.45
CA PRO A 383 -15.75 -24.82 9.39
C PRO A 383 -16.12 -23.34 9.47
N ARG A 384 -15.11 -22.47 9.39
CA ARG A 384 -15.27 -21.00 9.36
C ARG A 384 -16.00 -20.43 10.57
N SER A 385 -15.87 -21.06 11.73
CA SER A 385 -16.34 -20.45 12.99
C SER A 385 -15.43 -19.28 13.40
N GLY A 386 -14.17 -19.26 12.97
CA GLY A 386 -13.25 -18.13 13.11
C GLY A 386 -12.49 -18.08 14.43
N ASP A 387 -11.40 -17.31 14.43
CA ASP A 387 -10.47 -17.15 15.56
C ASP A 387 -9.82 -15.75 15.56
N VAL A 388 -9.21 -15.39 16.69
CA VAL A 388 -8.35 -14.22 16.85
C VAL A 388 -7.03 -14.65 17.49
N ALA A 389 -5.92 -14.38 16.79
CA ALA A 389 -4.57 -14.54 17.32
C ALA A 389 -4.05 -13.21 17.87
N THR A 390 -3.41 -13.23 19.03
CA THR A 390 -2.84 -12.06 19.69
C THR A 390 -1.33 -12.17 19.80
N TYR A 391 -0.66 -11.04 19.62
CA TYR A 391 0.78 -10.89 19.71
C TYR A 391 1.09 -9.77 20.67
N LYS A 392 1.91 -10.05 21.67
CA LYS A 392 2.34 -9.09 22.68
C LYS A 392 3.48 -8.23 22.15
N GLY A 393 3.40 -6.92 22.34
CA GLY A 393 4.47 -5.95 22.12
C GLY A 393 5.66 -6.19 23.06
N THR A 394 6.87 -6.11 22.54
CA THR A 394 8.11 -6.24 23.32
C THR A 394 9.17 -5.30 22.76
N SER A 395 10.26 -5.07 23.49
CA SER A 395 11.40 -4.30 22.95
C SER A 395 12.06 -4.92 21.72
N ARG A 396 11.72 -6.19 21.38
CA ARG A 396 12.17 -6.87 20.16
C ARG A 396 11.03 -7.04 19.13
N GLY A 397 9.89 -6.39 19.37
CA GLY A 397 8.67 -6.46 18.58
C GLY A 397 7.69 -7.50 19.02
N LEU A 398 6.73 -7.77 18.14
CA LEU A 398 5.59 -8.64 18.40
C LEU A 398 5.99 -10.10 18.63
N VAL A 399 5.53 -10.70 19.72
CA VAL A 399 5.71 -12.13 20.05
C VAL A 399 4.34 -12.78 20.21
N PHE A 400 4.14 -13.97 19.63
CA PHE A 400 2.86 -14.67 19.76
C PHE A 400 2.52 -14.86 21.24
N TRP A 401 1.28 -14.53 21.60
CA TRP A 401 0.84 -14.55 22.98
C TRP A 401 -0.18 -15.66 23.23
N LYS A 402 -1.34 -15.56 22.59
CA LYS A 402 -2.41 -16.54 22.67
C LYS A 402 -3.37 -16.36 21.52
N ALA A 403 -4.23 -17.33 21.33
CA ALA A 403 -5.38 -17.19 20.46
C ALA A 403 -6.64 -17.75 21.12
N PHE A 404 -7.80 -17.33 20.63
CA PHE A 404 -9.09 -17.70 21.17
C PHE A 404 -10.15 -17.76 20.08
N GLY A 405 -10.67 -18.96 19.85
CA GLY A 405 -11.68 -19.22 18.82
C GLY A 405 -13.13 -19.16 19.32
N GLY A 406 -14.03 -18.91 18.37
CA GLY A 406 -15.45 -19.29 18.41
C GLY A 406 -16.24 -18.88 19.64
N GLN A 407 -16.02 -17.67 20.14
CA GLN A 407 -16.86 -17.11 21.21
C GLN A 407 -16.79 -17.89 22.53
N LYS A 408 -15.75 -18.71 22.76
CA LYS A 408 -15.66 -19.57 23.95
C LYS A 408 -15.80 -18.75 25.24
N GLY A 409 -16.84 -19.08 26.03
CA GLY A 409 -17.18 -18.37 27.27
C GLY A 409 -18.23 -17.27 27.11
N LEU A 410 -18.60 -16.92 25.88
CA LEU A 410 -19.60 -15.92 25.53
C LEU A 410 -20.65 -16.43 24.52
N GLY A 411 -20.38 -17.56 23.84
CA GLY A 411 -21.22 -18.18 22.82
C GLY A 411 -20.77 -19.61 22.50
N LYS A 412 -21.25 -20.18 21.38
CA LYS A 412 -20.86 -21.50 20.85
C LYS A 412 -20.34 -21.35 19.43
N ASN A 413 -19.33 -22.14 19.07
CA ASN A 413 -18.84 -22.20 17.69
C ASN A 413 -19.89 -22.87 16.79
N GLU A 414 -20.33 -22.18 15.76
CA GLU A 414 -21.21 -22.68 14.70
C GLU A 414 -20.58 -22.46 13.32
N ASN A 415 -21.09 -23.18 12.33
CA ASN A 415 -20.51 -23.17 11.00
C ASN A 415 -20.77 -21.82 10.31
N GLY A 416 -19.70 -21.08 10.05
CA GLY A 416 -19.77 -19.84 9.28
C GLY A 416 -20.05 -18.59 10.11
N ASP A 417 -19.78 -18.61 11.41
CA ASP A 417 -19.90 -17.44 12.30
C ASP A 417 -18.93 -16.31 11.94
N LEU A 418 -17.78 -16.65 11.34
CA LEU A 418 -16.75 -15.70 10.92
C LEU A 418 -16.23 -14.83 12.08
N PHE A 419 -16.05 -15.41 13.27
CA PHE A 419 -15.45 -14.71 14.41
C PHE A 419 -14.07 -14.12 14.03
N GLY A 420 -13.81 -12.87 14.40
CA GLY A 420 -12.61 -12.15 13.98
C GLY A 420 -12.74 -11.47 12.60
N HIS A 421 -13.97 -11.25 12.11
CA HIS A 421 -14.19 -10.57 10.83
C HIS A 421 -13.84 -9.07 10.89
N ALA A 422 -14.14 -8.40 12.00
CA ALA A 422 -13.73 -7.03 12.29
C ALA A 422 -13.28 -6.94 13.76
N LEU A 423 -12.34 -6.03 14.02
CA LEU A 423 -11.71 -5.82 15.32
C LEU A 423 -11.64 -4.32 15.62
N ALA A 424 -11.83 -3.93 16.87
CA ALA A 424 -11.53 -2.59 17.37
C ALA A 424 -11.04 -2.67 18.81
N ALA A 425 -9.95 -1.97 19.13
CA ALA A 425 -9.39 -1.88 20.46
C ALA A 425 -9.84 -0.59 21.14
N GLY A 426 -9.97 -0.60 22.48
CA GLY A 426 -10.30 0.58 23.26
C GLY A 426 -10.52 0.28 24.73
N ASP A 427 -10.17 1.19 25.64
CA ASP A 427 -10.41 1.01 27.08
C ASP A 427 -11.88 1.31 27.45
N PHE A 428 -12.74 0.30 27.30
CA PHE A 428 -14.18 0.42 27.55
C PHE A 428 -14.54 0.61 29.03
N ASN A 429 -13.55 0.49 29.92
CA ASN A 429 -13.79 0.35 31.35
C ASN A 429 -13.00 1.35 32.20
N GLY A 430 -12.03 2.04 31.60
CA GLY A 430 -11.22 3.09 32.20
C GLY A 430 -10.14 2.55 33.14
N ASP A 431 -9.65 1.33 32.93
CA ASP A 431 -8.58 0.75 33.76
C ASP A 431 -7.15 0.91 33.20
N GLY A 432 -7.02 1.64 32.09
CA GLY A 432 -5.76 1.93 31.40
C GLY A 432 -5.18 0.73 30.64
N LYS A 433 -6.01 -0.26 30.31
CA LYS A 433 -5.68 -1.33 29.36
C LYS A 433 -6.75 -1.34 28.28
N ASP A 434 -6.32 -1.48 27.05
CA ASP A 434 -7.26 -1.61 25.95
C ASP A 434 -8.00 -2.95 26.04
N ASP A 435 -9.30 -2.88 25.85
CA ASP A 435 -10.16 -4.04 25.62
C ASP A 435 -10.28 -4.27 24.10
N LEU A 436 -10.88 -5.39 23.69
CA LEU A 436 -11.07 -5.72 22.28
C LEU A 436 -12.53 -6.07 21.99
N ALA A 437 -13.13 -5.36 21.04
CA ALA A 437 -14.38 -5.74 20.40
C ALA A 437 -14.08 -6.62 19.17
N VAL A 438 -14.74 -7.78 19.09
CA VAL A 438 -14.56 -8.77 18.03
C VAL A 438 -15.90 -9.10 17.40
N SER A 439 -16.04 -8.92 16.10
CA SER A 439 -17.27 -9.28 15.40
C SER A 439 -17.31 -10.74 14.96
N SER A 440 -18.53 -11.28 15.01
CA SER A 440 -18.92 -12.60 14.51
C SER A 440 -20.01 -12.37 13.45
N LEU A 441 -19.60 -11.94 12.26
CA LEU A 441 -20.53 -11.38 11.27
C LEU A 441 -21.56 -12.39 10.74
N GLY A 442 -21.18 -13.66 10.72
CA GLY A 442 -22.03 -14.76 10.28
C GLY A 442 -22.93 -15.34 11.37
N GLU A 443 -22.71 -14.94 12.63
CA GLU A 443 -23.49 -15.38 13.79
C GLU A 443 -24.99 -15.17 13.57
N ALA A 444 -25.78 -16.10 14.11
CA ALA A 444 -27.23 -16.11 14.00
C ALA A 444 -27.88 -16.18 15.40
N PRO A 445 -27.76 -15.15 16.26
CA PRO A 445 -28.35 -15.19 17.59
C PRO A 445 -29.87 -15.48 17.51
N GLY A 446 -30.28 -16.61 18.08
CA GLY A 446 -31.65 -17.11 18.02
C GLY A 446 -31.92 -18.00 16.80
N SER A 447 -32.55 -17.44 15.75
CA SER A 447 -32.93 -18.17 14.52
C SER A 447 -32.85 -17.33 13.23
N SER A 448 -32.21 -16.15 13.30
CA SER A 448 -32.08 -15.22 12.17
C SER A 448 -30.68 -15.36 11.55
N PRO A 449 -30.51 -16.06 10.42
CA PRO A 449 -29.19 -16.30 9.85
C PRO A 449 -28.48 -14.99 9.46
N LYS A 450 -27.20 -14.84 9.84
CA LYS A 450 -26.33 -13.70 9.49
C LYS A 450 -26.82 -12.33 9.99
N SER A 451 -27.49 -12.27 11.13
CA SER A 451 -27.74 -10.99 11.78
C SER A 451 -26.45 -10.38 12.34
N GLY A 452 -25.46 -11.22 12.70
CA GLY A 452 -24.17 -10.80 13.26
C GLY A 452 -24.22 -10.53 14.77
N ASP A 453 -23.05 -10.58 15.42
CA ASP A 453 -22.88 -10.21 16.83
C ASP A 453 -21.47 -9.62 17.08
N VAL A 454 -21.30 -8.99 18.25
CA VAL A 454 -20.02 -8.45 18.73
C VAL A 454 -19.76 -8.94 20.15
N LEU A 455 -18.54 -9.42 20.36
CA LEU A 455 -18.06 -9.95 21.62
C LEU A 455 -16.90 -9.12 22.15
N ILE A 456 -16.93 -8.84 23.44
CA ILE A 456 -15.95 -8.00 24.13
C ILE A 456 -15.01 -8.88 24.96
N TYR A 457 -13.73 -8.63 24.79
CA TYR A 457 -12.65 -9.25 25.54
C TYR A 457 -11.92 -8.17 26.35
N LYS A 458 -11.85 -8.36 27.67
CA LYS A 458 -11.25 -7.40 28.58
C LYS A 458 -9.73 -7.52 28.61
N GLY A 459 -9.03 -6.40 28.51
CA GLY A 459 -7.60 -6.25 28.75
C GLY A 459 -7.20 -6.60 30.17
N SER A 460 -6.00 -7.15 30.34
CA SER A 460 -5.44 -7.51 31.65
C SER A 460 -3.93 -7.69 31.55
N GLY A 461 -3.21 -7.75 32.67
CA GLY A 461 -1.77 -8.09 32.62
C GLY A 461 -1.45 -9.44 31.96
N ALA A 462 -2.45 -10.33 31.80
CA ALA A 462 -2.35 -11.59 31.06
C ALA A 462 -2.97 -11.53 29.64
N GLY A 463 -3.29 -10.33 29.17
CA GLY A 463 -3.88 -10.01 27.87
C GLY A 463 -5.39 -10.10 27.87
N LEU A 464 -5.97 -10.34 26.69
CA LEU A 464 -7.40 -10.31 26.46
C LEU A 464 -8.15 -11.53 27.01
N ASN A 465 -9.20 -11.33 27.81
CA ASN A 465 -10.03 -12.42 28.35
C ASN A 465 -11.50 -12.22 27.99
N PRO A 466 -12.28 -13.29 27.73
CA PRO A 466 -13.70 -13.15 27.43
C PRO A 466 -14.43 -12.37 28.53
N TRP A 467 -15.21 -11.37 28.14
CA TRP A 467 -15.90 -10.50 29.10
C TRP A 467 -17.40 -10.44 28.90
N LYS A 468 -17.86 -10.08 27.70
CA LYS A 468 -19.29 -9.82 27.47
C LYS A 468 -19.67 -9.98 26.00
N GLY A 469 -20.76 -10.67 25.71
CA GLY A 469 -21.45 -10.59 24.41
C GLY A 469 -22.42 -9.42 24.41
N LEU A 470 -22.56 -8.72 23.28
CA LEU A 470 -23.51 -7.61 23.16
C LEU A 470 -24.93 -8.08 22.80
N ASP A 471 -25.14 -9.38 22.60
CA ASP A 471 -26.44 -10.02 22.29
C ASP A 471 -27.12 -9.42 21.03
N GLY A 472 -26.35 -9.02 20.00
CA GLY A 472 -26.87 -8.39 18.78
C GLY A 472 -27.44 -6.98 19.02
N GLN A 473 -28.70 -6.73 18.62
CA GLN A 473 -29.36 -5.41 18.72
C GLN A 473 -30.23 -5.23 19.98
N LYS A 474 -30.03 -6.03 21.03
CA LYS A 474 -30.91 -6.06 22.19
C LYS A 474 -30.99 -4.70 22.90
N GLY A 475 -32.21 -4.14 22.93
CA GLY A 475 -32.47 -2.81 23.50
C GLY A 475 -32.26 -1.65 22.52
N LEU A 476 -31.75 -1.92 21.31
CA LEU A 476 -31.51 -0.92 20.26
C LEU A 476 -32.31 -1.19 18.97
N GLY A 477 -32.77 -2.43 18.77
CA GLY A 477 -33.46 -2.88 17.56
C GLY A 477 -33.94 -4.33 17.67
N LYS A 478 -34.21 -4.97 16.52
CA LYS A 478 -34.54 -6.40 16.40
C LYS A 478 -33.49 -7.07 15.53
N ASN A 479 -33.14 -8.31 15.84
CA ASN A 479 -32.21 -9.09 15.01
C ASN A 479 -32.97 -9.71 13.82
N GLU A 480 -32.61 -9.27 12.63
CA GLU A 480 -33.18 -9.66 11.35
C GLU A 480 -32.11 -10.33 10.48
N ALA A 481 -32.54 -11.20 9.58
CA ALA A 481 -31.60 -11.99 8.79
C ALA A 481 -30.84 -11.09 7.80
N GLY A 482 -29.53 -11.00 7.96
CA GLY A 482 -28.65 -10.24 7.07
C GLY A 482 -28.42 -8.79 7.46
N ASP A 483 -28.63 -8.40 8.72
CA ASP A 483 -28.34 -7.05 9.24
C ASP A 483 -26.85 -6.74 9.26
N LEU A 484 -26.03 -7.78 9.40
CA LEU A 484 -24.57 -7.68 9.44
C LEU A 484 -24.09 -6.79 10.59
N VAL A 485 -24.67 -6.93 11.78
CA VAL A 485 -24.19 -6.25 13.00
C VAL A 485 -22.71 -6.63 13.21
N GLY A 486 -21.88 -5.62 13.46
CA GLY A 486 -20.43 -5.81 13.59
C GLY A 486 -19.68 -5.82 12.25
N TYR A 487 -20.31 -5.34 11.17
CA TYR A 487 -19.63 -5.18 9.87
C TYR A 487 -18.46 -4.20 9.95
N SER A 488 -18.65 -3.11 10.68
CA SER A 488 -17.63 -2.11 11.00
C SER A 488 -17.71 -1.77 12.50
N LEU A 489 -16.58 -1.44 13.08
CA LEU A 489 -16.42 -1.11 14.49
C LEU A 489 -15.55 0.15 14.59
N SER A 490 -15.85 1.03 15.53
CA SER A 490 -15.03 2.19 15.88
C SER A 490 -15.22 2.48 17.37
N THR A 491 -14.19 2.98 18.04
CA THR A 491 -14.23 3.34 19.46
C THR A 491 -13.93 4.83 19.64
N GLY A 492 -14.34 5.39 20.78
CA GLY A 492 -14.04 6.77 21.16
C GLY A 492 -14.86 7.19 22.38
N ASP A 493 -14.40 8.17 23.14
CA ASP A 493 -15.13 8.69 24.30
C ASP A 493 -16.21 9.69 23.83
N TYR A 494 -17.34 9.15 23.36
CA TYR A 494 -18.42 9.97 22.80
C TYR A 494 -19.14 10.81 23.86
N ASN A 495 -18.96 10.48 25.13
CA ASN A 495 -19.72 11.08 26.23
C ASN A 495 -18.87 11.92 27.19
N GLY A 496 -17.55 11.82 27.08
CA GLY A 496 -16.56 12.58 27.86
C GLY A 496 -16.38 12.05 29.28
N ASP A 497 -16.59 10.75 29.52
CA ASP A 497 -16.44 10.14 30.86
C ASP A 497 -15.12 9.38 31.07
N GLY A 498 -14.18 9.52 30.13
CA GLY A 498 -12.85 8.93 30.20
C GLY A 498 -12.85 7.42 29.98
N LYS A 499 -13.92 6.86 29.41
CA LYS A 499 -13.98 5.48 28.94
C LYS A 499 -14.34 5.51 27.47
N GLU A 500 -13.72 4.64 26.70
CA GLU A 500 -14.13 4.52 25.31
C GLU A 500 -15.52 3.90 25.21
N ASP A 501 -16.32 4.44 24.30
CA ASP A 501 -17.59 3.90 23.84
C ASP A 501 -17.36 3.14 22.53
N LEU A 502 -18.31 2.28 22.15
CA LEU A 502 -18.22 1.46 20.94
C LEU A 502 -19.36 1.79 19.97
N ALA A 503 -19.01 2.18 18.74
CA ALA A 503 -19.93 2.26 17.61
C ALA A 503 -19.86 0.99 16.76
N VAL A 504 -21.03 0.42 16.46
CA VAL A 504 -21.18 -0.83 15.72
C VAL A 504 -22.04 -0.60 14.49
N GLY A 505 -21.49 -0.86 13.30
CA GLY A 505 -22.21 -0.74 12.03
C GLY A 505 -23.01 -1.99 11.70
N ALA A 506 -24.25 -1.79 11.22
CA ALA A 506 -25.16 -2.82 10.72
C ALA A 506 -25.70 -2.41 9.33
N PRO A 507 -24.87 -2.40 8.27
CA PRO A 507 -25.25 -1.87 6.96
C PRO A 507 -26.30 -2.70 6.21
N GLY A 508 -26.62 -3.90 6.70
CA GLY A 508 -27.69 -4.73 6.19
C GLY A 508 -29.05 -4.44 6.82
N GLU A 509 -29.09 -3.74 7.96
CA GLU A 509 -30.29 -3.44 8.73
C GLU A 509 -31.36 -2.73 7.91
N ALA A 510 -32.63 -3.02 8.20
CA ALA A 510 -33.79 -2.49 7.49
C ALA A 510 -34.72 -1.66 8.42
N PRO A 511 -34.28 -0.52 8.96
CA PRO A 511 -35.11 0.28 9.85
C PRO A 511 -36.43 0.72 9.19
N GLY A 512 -37.55 0.27 9.76
CA GLY A 512 -38.90 0.65 9.32
C GLY A 512 -39.45 -0.23 8.18
N ARG A 513 -39.80 0.36 7.02
CA ARG A 513 -40.34 -0.36 5.84
C ARG A 513 -39.36 -0.41 4.66
N SER A 514 -38.13 0.10 4.84
CA SER A 514 -37.13 0.23 3.79
C SER A 514 -36.07 -0.86 3.94
N PRO A 515 -35.96 -1.82 3.01
CA PRO A 515 -34.97 -2.89 3.13
C PRO A 515 -33.54 -2.34 3.01
N LYS A 516 -32.65 -2.69 3.94
CA LYS A 516 -31.19 -2.49 3.84
C LYS A 516 -30.70 -1.04 3.73
N SER A 517 -31.33 -0.09 4.41
CA SER A 517 -30.77 1.26 4.50
C SER A 517 -29.57 1.35 5.45
N GLY A 518 -29.36 0.33 6.29
CA GLY A 518 -28.30 0.25 7.30
C GLY A 518 -28.62 1.00 8.59
N ASP A 519 -27.85 0.73 9.65
CA ASP A 519 -27.93 1.41 10.95
C ASP A 519 -26.57 1.43 11.68
N VAL A 520 -26.48 2.20 12.75
CA VAL A 520 -25.36 2.24 13.70
C VAL A 520 -25.90 2.15 15.13
N LEU A 521 -25.26 1.28 15.91
CA LEU A 521 -25.59 0.97 17.30
C LEU A 521 -24.44 1.43 18.20
N ILE A 522 -24.75 2.22 19.21
CA ILE A 522 -23.78 2.77 20.16
C ILE A 522 -23.93 2.08 21.50
N TYR A 523 -22.80 1.62 22.02
CA TYR A 523 -22.67 1.03 23.34
C TYR A 523 -21.76 1.91 24.19
N LYS A 524 -22.26 2.34 25.35
CA LYS A 524 -21.51 3.18 26.28
C LYS A 524 -20.57 2.33 27.13
N GLY A 525 -19.31 2.74 27.24
CA GLY A 525 -18.30 2.15 28.12
C GLY A 525 -18.69 2.26 29.59
N THR A 526 -18.43 1.19 30.36
CA THR A 526 -18.67 1.17 31.81
C THR A 526 -17.66 0.26 32.49
N ASN A 527 -17.55 0.36 33.83
CA ASN A 527 -16.71 -0.54 34.62
C ASN A 527 -17.12 -2.03 34.46
N SER A 528 -18.35 -2.32 34.01
CA SER A 528 -18.86 -3.68 33.74
C SER A 528 -18.91 -4.02 32.24
N GLY A 529 -18.27 -3.19 31.42
CA GLY A 529 -18.16 -3.33 29.97
C GLY A 529 -19.23 -2.55 29.23
N PRO A 530 -19.15 -2.52 27.89
CA PRO A 530 -20.08 -1.76 27.08
C PRO A 530 -21.55 -2.17 27.33
N ILE A 531 -22.44 -1.19 27.40
CA ILE A 531 -23.90 -1.39 27.54
C ILE A 531 -24.65 -0.66 26.41
N PRO A 532 -25.81 -1.18 25.96
CA PRO A 532 -26.63 -0.49 24.97
C PRO A 532 -26.92 0.96 25.37
N TRP A 533 -26.65 1.91 24.47
CA TRP A 533 -26.88 3.33 24.74
C TRP A 533 -27.81 3.98 23.73
N ARG A 534 -27.55 3.82 22.42
CA ARG A 534 -28.37 4.44 21.37
C ARG A 534 -28.27 3.71 20.03
N GLY A 535 -29.40 3.50 19.36
CA GLY A 535 -29.46 3.13 17.94
C GLY A 535 -29.92 4.33 17.11
N PHE A 536 -29.42 4.48 15.88
CA PHE A 536 -29.80 5.62 15.04
C PHE A 536 -31.10 5.39 14.26
N GLY A 537 -31.48 4.15 13.97
CA GLY A 537 -32.61 3.84 13.07
C GLY A 537 -32.31 4.23 11.62
N GLY A 538 -31.05 4.10 11.21
CA GLY A 538 -30.51 4.46 9.90
C GLY A 538 -29.96 5.87 9.84
N GLN A 539 -30.47 6.70 8.94
CA GLN A 539 -29.98 8.06 8.69
C GLN A 539 -30.84 9.13 9.40
N LYS A 540 -31.62 8.71 10.40
CA LYS A 540 -32.65 9.53 11.05
C LYS A 540 -32.05 10.83 11.60
N GLY A 541 -32.68 11.95 11.24
CA GLY A 541 -32.27 13.29 11.67
C GLY A 541 -31.29 13.98 10.72
N LEU A 542 -30.68 13.26 9.77
CA LEU A 542 -29.75 13.83 8.80
C LEU A 542 -30.14 13.59 7.34
N ASP A 543 -30.79 12.47 7.03
CA ASP A 543 -31.30 12.14 5.71
C ASP A 543 -32.48 11.15 5.79
N SER A 544 -33.07 10.85 4.63
CA SER A 544 -34.07 9.81 4.43
C SER A 544 -33.40 8.47 4.07
N ASN A 545 -33.95 7.39 4.62
CA ASN A 545 -33.51 6.03 4.33
C ASN A 545 -33.97 5.60 2.93
N GLN A 546 -33.04 5.16 2.09
CA GLN A 546 -33.32 4.54 0.79
C GLN A 546 -32.77 3.11 0.73
N LEU A 547 -33.36 2.32 -0.17
CA LEU A 547 -32.99 0.93 -0.40
C LEU A 547 -31.49 0.82 -0.76
N ASN A 548 -30.76 -0.01 0.01
CA ASN A 548 -29.32 -0.26 -0.15
C ASN A 548 -28.40 0.95 0.11
N ASP A 549 -28.82 1.94 0.90
CA ASP A 549 -27.94 3.04 1.31
C ASP A 549 -26.74 2.54 2.15
N ARG A 550 -26.95 1.51 2.98
CA ARG A 550 -25.93 0.84 3.80
C ARG A 550 -25.22 1.78 4.79
N ALA A 551 -25.96 2.60 5.53
CA ALA A 551 -25.39 3.36 6.63
C ALA A 551 -24.69 2.43 7.65
N GLY A 552 -23.57 2.88 8.23
CA GLY A 552 -22.73 2.03 9.09
C GLY A 552 -21.82 1.08 8.30
N HIS A 553 -21.60 1.33 6.99
CA HIS A 553 -20.66 0.52 6.21
C HIS A 553 -19.22 0.73 6.67
N ALA A 554 -18.86 1.97 6.98
CA ALA A 554 -17.59 2.37 7.55
C ALA A 554 -17.87 3.34 8.70
N LEU A 555 -17.02 3.32 9.71
CA LEU A 555 -17.08 4.17 10.88
C LEU A 555 -15.69 4.75 11.15
N ALA A 556 -15.66 6.00 11.61
CA ALA A 556 -14.48 6.61 12.21
C ALA A 556 -14.92 7.50 13.37
N SER A 557 -14.05 7.66 14.36
CA SER A 557 -14.34 8.41 15.58
C SER A 557 -13.23 9.39 15.89
N GLY A 558 -13.58 10.53 16.47
CA GLY A 558 -12.59 11.51 16.91
C GLY A 558 -13.23 12.86 17.19
N ASP A 559 -12.58 13.65 18.03
CA ASP A 559 -13.03 15.01 18.32
C ASP A 559 -12.78 15.96 17.12
N PHE A 560 -13.69 15.92 16.15
CA PHE A 560 -13.60 16.74 14.94
C PHE A 560 -13.81 18.23 15.24
N ASN A 561 -14.42 18.58 16.38
CA ASN A 561 -14.78 19.95 16.73
C ASN A 561 -13.95 20.58 17.86
N GLY A 562 -13.16 19.78 18.58
CA GLY A 562 -12.32 20.23 19.67
C GLY A 562 -13.10 20.53 20.96
N ASP A 563 -14.23 19.85 21.21
CA ASP A 563 -15.00 20.01 22.47
C ASP A 563 -14.70 18.95 23.54
N GLY A 564 -13.66 18.16 23.33
CA GLY A 564 -13.17 17.13 24.23
C GLY A 564 -14.04 15.89 24.30
N LYS A 565 -14.91 15.67 23.30
CA LYS A 565 -15.71 14.45 23.15
C LYS A 565 -15.57 13.95 21.73
N ASP A 566 -15.44 12.65 21.57
CA ASP A 566 -15.33 12.09 20.25
C ASP A 566 -16.67 12.17 19.51
N ASP A 567 -16.58 12.58 18.25
CA ASP A 567 -17.67 12.56 17.29
C ASP A 567 -17.60 11.28 16.45
N ILE A 568 -18.65 10.99 15.68
CA ILE A 568 -18.76 9.79 14.84
C ILE A 568 -19.00 10.20 13.39
N ALA A 569 -18.15 9.72 12.49
CA ALA A 569 -18.36 9.75 11.04
C ALA A 569 -18.88 8.39 10.55
N VAL A 570 -19.98 8.40 9.79
CA VAL A 570 -20.69 7.21 9.31
C VAL A 570 -20.72 7.21 7.79
N GLY A 571 -20.10 6.20 7.19
CA GLY A 571 -20.12 5.96 5.75
C GLY A 571 -21.44 5.39 5.27
N VAL A 572 -21.99 5.98 4.20
CA VAL A 572 -23.25 5.57 3.54
C VAL A 572 -23.00 5.43 2.02
N PRO A 573 -22.11 4.51 1.59
CA PRO A 573 -21.62 4.43 0.22
C PRO A 573 -22.69 4.07 -0.82
N GLY A 574 -23.83 3.53 -0.39
CA GLY A 574 -24.96 3.23 -1.28
C GLY A 574 -25.83 4.43 -1.62
N LYS A 575 -25.66 5.55 -0.89
CA LYS A 575 -26.50 6.74 -1.03
C LYS A 575 -26.42 7.31 -2.44
N THR A 576 -27.59 7.67 -2.96
CA THR A 576 -27.71 8.40 -4.22
C THR A 576 -27.77 9.89 -3.93
N ILE A 577 -26.79 10.64 -4.43
CA ILE A 577 -26.78 12.11 -4.35
C ILE A 577 -27.23 12.66 -5.70
N ALA A 578 -28.28 13.50 -5.66
CA ALA A 578 -28.99 13.95 -6.86
C ALA A 578 -29.38 12.78 -7.79
N ASN A 579 -28.73 12.64 -8.95
CA ASN A 579 -28.99 11.56 -9.92
C ASN A 579 -27.83 10.54 -10.01
N ALA A 580 -26.79 10.69 -9.18
CA ALA A 580 -25.63 9.81 -9.18
C ALA A 580 -25.86 8.61 -8.25
N LYS A 581 -26.32 7.49 -8.82
CA LYS A 581 -26.65 6.27 -8.05
C LYS A 581 -25.42 5.74 -7.31
N ALA A 582 -25.55 5.53 -6.00
CA ALA A 582 -24.47 5.04 -5.14
C ALA A 582 -23.16 5.85 -5.30
N SER A 583 -23.29 7.17 -5.46
CA SER A 583 -22.17 8.10 -5.37
C SER A 583 -21.60 8.17 -3.96
N GLY A 584 -22.42 7.85 -2.95
CA GLY A 584 -22.01 7.74 -1.55
C GLY A 584 -22.19 9.02 -0.75
N ASN A 585 -22.05 8.90 0.58
CA ASN A 585 -22.27 9.97 1.53
C ASN A 585 -21.55 9.68 2.86
N VAL A 586 -21.32 10.72 3.66
CA VAL A 586 -20.84 10.62 5.05
C VAL A 586 -21.75 11.44 5.96
N LEU A 587 -22.18 10.83 7.06
CA LEU A 587 -23.00 11.47 8.09
C LEU A 587 -22.17 11.66 9.35
N LEU A 588 -22.29 12.82 9.99
CA LEU A 588 -21.61 13.14 11.25
C LEU A 588 -22.61 13.21 12.39
N TYR A 589 -22.27 12.56 13.48
CA TYR A 589 -22.98 12.61 14.75
C TYR A 589 -22.04 13.17 15.81
N LYS A 590 -22.52 14.16 16.56
CA LYS A 590 -21.73 14.87 17.57
C LYS A 590 -21.81 14.18 18.92
N GLY A 591 -20.66 14.01 19.58
CA GLY A 591 -20.53 13.52 20.95
C GLY A 591 -21.11 14.49 21.99
N GLY A 592 -21.43 13.98 23.18
CA GLY A 592 -22.10 14.74 24.23
C GLY A 592 -22.72 13.86 25.31
N SER A 593 -23.57 14.46 26.15
CA SER A 593 -24.42 13.69 27.09
C SER A 593 -25.35 12.69 26.38
N SER A 594 -25.50 12.85 25.06
CA SER A 594 -25.98 11.86 24.10
C SER A 594 -25.28 12.12 22.77
N VAL A 595 -25.10 11.08 21.96
CA VAL A 595 -24.72 11.21 20.55
C VAL A 595 -25.89 11.77 19.74
N ASN A 596 -25.69 12.83 18.96
CA ASN A 596 -26.77 13.51 18.23
C ASN A 596 -26.44 13.77 16.76
N ALA A 597 -27.46 13.74 15.91
CA ALA A 597 -27.35 14.13 14.50
C ALA A 597 -26.75 15.54 14.37
N TRP A 598 -25.70 15.69 13.57
CA TRP A 598 -24.99 16.97 13.46
C TRP A 598 -24.85 17.49 12.02
N LYS A 599 -24.27 16.72 11.11
CA LYS A 599 -24.00 17.19 9.74
C LYS A 599 -24.12 16.08 8.70
N ASN A 600 -24.58 16.43 7.51
CA ASN A 600 -24.65 15.54 6.35
C ASN A 600 -23.72 16.09 5.26
N MET A 601 -22.69 15.33 4.87
CA MET A 601 -21.67 15.73 3.89
C MET A 601 -22.06 15.46 2.44
N LYS A 602 -23.33 15.16 2.12
CA LYS A 602 -23.92 14.90 0.79
C LYS A 602 -22.92 14.77 -0.39
N GLY A 603 -22.25 13.63 -0.48
CA GLY A 603 -21.33 13.30 -1.58
C GLY A 603 -19.91 13.84 -1.41
N GLN A 604 -19.21 14.04 -2.51
CA GLN A 604 -17.80 14.45 -2.60
C GLN A 604 -17.54 15.95 -2.30
N VAL A 605 -18.19 16.48 -1.25
CA VAL A 605 -18.33 17.93 -0.99
C VAL A 605 -17.01 18.70 -1.05
N GLY A 606 -16.94 19.66 -1.98
CA GLY A 606 -15.91 20.70 -2.07
C GLY A 606 -14.59 20.29 -2.73
N ILE A 607 -14.39 19.02 -3.11
CA ILE A 607 -13.12 18.53 -3.69
C ILE A 607 -13.35 17.65 -4.94
N GLY A 608 -14.46 16.92 -4.98
CA GLY A 608 -14.78 15.99 -6.07
C GLY A 608 -16.12 16.28 -6.73
N LYS A 609 -16.51 15.39 -7.65
CA LYS A 609 -17.82 15.35 -8.27
C LYS A 609 -18.50 14.06 -7.86
N ASP A 610 -19.83 14.04 -7.93
CA ASP A 610 -20.59 12.82 -7.63
C ASP A 610 -20.89 12.09 -8.94
N GLU A 611 -20.23 10.97 -9.15
CA GLU A 611 -20.46 10.04 -10.23
C GLU A 611 -21.09 8.72 -9.73
N ALA A 612 -21.76 8.03 -10.65
CA ALA A 612 -22.46 6.80 -10.31
C ALA A 612 -21.48 5.67 -9.92
N GLY A 613 -21.59 5.21 -8.68
CA GLY A 613 -20.83 4.09 -8.14
C GLY A 613 -19.48 4.44 -7.55
N ASP A 614 -19.20 5.72 -7.29
CA ASP A 614 -17.98 6.18 -6.62
C ASP A 614 -17.91 5.67 -5.19
N ARG A 615 -19.06 5.67 -4.50
CA ARG A 615 -19.22 5.18 -3.13
C ARG A 615 -18.38 5.96 -2.12
N PHE A 616 -18.45 7.29 -2.16
CA PHE A 616 -17.91 8.16 -1.12
C PHE A 616 -18.32 7.66 0.28
N GLY A 617 -17.34 7.52 1.19
CA GLY A 617 -17.54 6.91 2.50
C GLY A 617 -17.48 5.37 2.51
N ASP A 618 -16.84 4.73 1.52
CA ASP A 618 -16.63 3.27 1.53
C ASP A 618 -15.64 2.87 2.64
N THR A 619 -14.70 3.75 2.97
CA THR A 619 -13.72 3.61 4.07
C THR A 619 -13.51 4.97 4.73
N LEU A 620 -13.28 4.96 6.05
CA LEU A 620 -13.09 6.15 6.88
C LEU A 620 -11.98 5.89 7.89
N ILE A 621 -11.19 6.92 8.20
CA ILE A 621 -10.30 6.96 9.36
C ILE A 621 -10.08 8.42 9.78
N SER A 622 -9.71 8.63 11.04
CA SER A 622 -9.43 9.93 11.63
C SER A 622 -8.00 9.99 12.15
N GLY A 623 -7.46 11.22 12.21
CA GLY A 623 -6.13 11.52 12.74
C GLY A 623 -5.89 13.02 12.77
N ASP A 624 -5.05 13.52 13.66
CA ASP A 624 -4.62 14.93 13.67
C ASP A 624 -3.46 15.15 12.67
N PHE A 625 -3.79 15.15 11.38
CA PHE A 625 -2.82 15.26 10.30
C PHE A 625 -2.09 16.62 10.25
N ASN A 626 -2.58 17.60 11.02
CA ASN A 626 -2.11 18.97 10.98
C ASN A 626 -1.56 19.48 12.34
N GLY A 627 -1.78 18.73 13.41
CA GLY A 627 -1.26 18.98 14.76
C GLY A 627 -1.97 20.14 15.47
N ASP A 628 -3.25 20.38 15.19
CA ASP A 628 -4.04 21.45 15.83
C ASP A 628 -4.90 20.98 17.01
N GLY A 629 -4.77 19.71 17.39
CA GLY A 629 -5.50 19.08 18.49
C GLY A 629 -6.96 18.77 18.19
N LYS A 630 -7.39 18.86 16.92
CA LYS A 630 -8.67 18.33 16.44
C LYS A 630 -8.41 17.21 15.47
N MET A 631 -9.24 16.18 15.54
CA MET A 631 -9.14 15.09 14.58
C MET A 631 -9.59 15.58 13.20
N ASP A 632 -8.84 15.20 12.18
CA ASP A 632 -9.20 15.33 10.77
C ASP A 632 -9.82 14.00 10.28
N LEU A 633 -10.51 14.04 9.14
CA LEU A 633 -11.14 12.86 8.54
C LEU A 633 -10.57 12.57 7.17
N ALA A 634 -10.08 11.35 6.96
CA ALA A 634 -9.77 10.79 5.65
C ALA A 634 -10.93 9.91 5.16
N VAL A 635 -11.41 10.18 3.95
CA VAL A 635 -12.52 9.45 3.31
C VAL A 635 -12.01 8.76 2.04
N GLY A 636 -12.07 7.44 2.02
CA GLY A 636 -11.69 6.66 0.84
C GLY A 636 -12.85 6.44 -0.12
N ILE A 637 -12.51 6.47 -1.41
CA ILE A 637 -13.41 6.28 -2.53
C ILE A 637 -12.75 5.29 -3.49
N PRO A 638 -12.61 4.00 -3.12
CA PRO A 638 -11.74 3.06 -3.84
C PRO A 638 -12.18 2.81 -5.29
N LYS A 639 -13.44 3.11 -5.61
CA LYS A 639 -14.05 2.90 -6.93
C LYS A 639 -14.12 4.15 -7.79
N GLU A 640 -13.56 5.26 -7.30
CA GLU A 640 -13.46 6.54 -8.01
C GLU A 640 -12.63 6.43 -9.29
N LYS A 641 -13.02 7.20 -10.31
CA LYS A 641 -12.29 7.37 -11.56
C LYS A 641 -11.75 8.80 -11.65
N PRO A 642 -10.56 9.08 -11.10
CA PRO A 642 -10.04 10.43 -11.06
C PRO A 642 -9.81 11.00 -12.47
N GLY A 643 -10.38 12.18 -12.72
CA GLY A 643 -10.19 12.95 -13.95
C GLY A 643 -10.71 12.22 -15.21
N SER A 644 -9.85 12.06 -16.22
CA SER A 644 -10.18 11.34 -17.46
C SER A 644 -9.74 9.87 -17.45
N SER A 645 -9.40 9.33 -16.27
CA SER A 645 -8.97 7.94 -16.14
C SER A 645 -10.03 6.98 -16.66
N ARG A 646 -9.60 6.00 -17.45
CA ARG A 646 -10.48 4.89 -17.89
C ARG A 646 -10.67 3.84 -16.80
N TYR A 647 -9.86 3.88 -15.74
CA TYR A 647 -9.79 2.86 -14.69
C TYR A 647 -10.25 3.43 -13.34
N ARG A 648 -10.89 2.57 -12.55
CA ARG A 648 -11.24 2.86 -11.15
C ARG A 648 -10.00 2.69 -10.28
N THR A 649 -9.17 3.72 -10.22
CA THR A 649 -7.91 3.68 -9.47
C THR A 649 -8.16 3.88 -7.98
N GLY A 650 -9.21 4.62 -7.61
CA GLY A 650 -9.51 5.05 -6.24
C GLY A 650 -8.89 6.41 -5.90
N VAL A 651 -9.49 7.09 -4.92
CA VAL A 651 -9.12 8.43 -4.42
C VAL A 651 -9.34 8.49 -2.91
N ILE A 652 -8.62 9.38 -2.22
CA ILE A 652 -8.86 9.75 -0.81
C ILE A 652 -9.11 11.25 -0.74
N PHE A 653 -10.07 11.67 0.07
CA PHE A 653 -10.27 13.07 0.45
C PHE A 653 -10.00 13.31 1.92
N ILE A 654 -9.29 14.40 2.19
CA ILE A 654 -8.95 14.86 3.55
C ILE A 654 -9.81 16.07 3.90
N TYR A 655 -10.43 16.02 5.07
CA TYR A 655 -11.27 17.06 5.64
C TYR A 655 -10.76 17.45 7.02
N LEU A 656 -10.51 18.74 7.26
CA LEU A 656 -9.92 19.20 8.51
C LEU A 656 -10.95 19.47 9.61
N GLY A 657 -10.67 19.00 10.81
CA GLY A 657 -11.38 19.33 12.04
C GLY A 657 -11.43 20.84 12.28
N SER A 658 -12.48 21.32 12.96
CA SER A 658 -12.62 22.74 13.28
C SER A 658 -13.63 22.97 14.40
N SER A 659 -13.28 23.86 15.32
CA SER A 659 -14.20 24.40 16.33
C SER A 659 -15.22 25.40 15.76
N SER A 660 -15.09 25.75 14.48
CA SER A 660 -16.08 26.56 13.78
C SER A 660 -17.32 25.74 13.43
N SER A 661 -18.42 26.42 13.10
CA SER A 661 -19.62 25.77 12.55
C SER A 661 -19.37 25.04 11.21
N LYS A 662 -18.21 25.25 10.58
CA LYS A 662 -17.77 24.57 9.36
C LYS A 662 -16.81 23.41 9.67
N VAL A 663 -17.17 22.50 10.59
CA VAL A 663 -16.37 21.30 10.86
C VAL A 663 -16.08 20.48 9.58
N LEU A 664 -14.96 19.75 9.54
CA LEU A 664 -14.55 18.90 8.41
C LEU A 664 -14.55 19.69 7.10
N THR A 665 -13.67 20.70 7.04
CA THR A 665 -13.49 21.52 5.83
C THR A 665 -12.68 20.77 4.77
N PRO A 666 -13.12 20.76 3.51
CA PRO A 666 -12.41 20.08 2.44
C PRO A 666 -11.00 20.66 2.25
N LYS A 667 -9.98 19.80 2.22
CA LYS A 667 -8.59 20.24 2.16
C LYS A 667 -7.78 19.71 0.98
N GLN A 668 -7.86 18.41 0.73
CA GLN A 668 -7.03 17.77 -0.29
C GLN A 668 -7.74 16.56 -0.87
N GLY A 669 -7.58 16.36 -2.18
CA GLY A 669 -7.83 15.07 -2.82
C GLY A 669 -6.54 14.45 -3.31
N ILE A 670 -6.40 13.15 -3.05
CA ILE A 670 -5.18 12.37 -3.31
C ILE A 670 -5.54 11.22 -4.24
N ASN A 671 -4.84 11.16 -5.36
CA ASN A 671 -4.79 10.00 -6.23
C ASN A 671 -3.35 9.46 -6.27
N PRO A 672 -3.19 8.15 -6.54
CA PRO A 672 -1.91 7.46 -6.46
C PRO A 672 -1.02 7.61 -7.70
#